data_AF-A0A679BAN3-F1
#
_entry.id   AF-A0A679BAN3-F1
#
_cell.length_a   1.000
_cell.length_b   1.000
_cell.length_c   1.000
_cell.angle_alpha   90.00
_cell.angle_beta   90.00
_cell.angle_gamma   90.00
#
_symmetry.space_group_name_H-M   'P 1'
#
loop_
_entity.id
_entity.type
_entity.pdbx_description
1 polymer ?
#
loop_
_entity_poly.entity_id
_entity_poly.type
_entity_poly.pdbx_seq_one_letter_code
_entity_poly.pdbx_strand_id
1 'polypeptide(L)'
;MAHLTNGAVDSLLGVLSKVVKDEAALLGGVEGDIQFIRDEMDSMNGFLLHLTKSKTPHNDQLRAWMKQVRDVTYVADDCINLYMRDLVVLEHGLWPRIRHIPKRLRTMPARHRLAKKIHKLKDRVREVGERRQRYDVKLPEDQHMEESPLLIARKTEVEEKRDEFLRTLEDVVDDRASAKSLEEAINMLPLDLGTDAASAKHLYDIVEKCVDGRHVASIKMLLRALYAHPYGTLEEVKDLSKKLENRGTDVAKVVMIFCYSKLSTHCKSCLQYLVTMGEEDKISRSCLVRRWAAEGLLPRVVEPPLTTMEEPGELCFNELVFRGFLRPPPPPPPPPPPRPADHPPKEDDDVVGTCSLNLKSCVVDDAVKSFIPDISKSDNFVVDLPTHLRHQLEIRKMVQRSLKARNPKQQPLQQQAQAAADKKPPHPMDGMVKLLKGLPEEYRLNVIDLGGCQSLEKLHLKSICKVTSLKYLSLRNTNVSRLPKKMKDLWQLETLDIRDTNNMPATAMRRIYLHGLKHLLAGGNITTGGGEGKNNEAGSISTLLVPRRIGKKTETLRHVRIKDGRADLQRIGSLEQLRKLGVVLDGREDNIKLLLTTIGRRSDTLRSLSVWITAPPPEQIAGSGSDGVFVILDSKGNSGDGVPVFSLPSRLESLNLNCFKGKSSNTAGSIPQWIKQLENLSKITLHHSLLNEEGLRELGKMKRLRCLKLCRESYIEPNITLEKDDFKELRLLVLHHVSGKMTNLIFKDGATPMLEKIGWNYNRNTTSVEITAGNISGIEYLKFLREIRINDDVNIFKPSLARY
;
A
#
# COMPACT_ATOMS: atom_id res chain seq x y z
N MET A 1 18.29 -15.67 -1.50
CA MET A 1 19.31 -14.66 -1.91
C MET A 1 19.47 -14.59 -3.43
N ALA A 2 19.44 -15.71 -4.16
CA ALA A 2 19.54 -15.76 -5.63
C ALA A 2 18.52 -14.87 -6.35
N HIS A 3 17.21 -15.02 -6.08
CA HIS A 3 16.18 -14.21 -6.77
C HIS A 3 16.29 -12.70 -6.53
N LEU A 4 16.65 -12.26 -5.32
CA LEU A 4 16.88 -10.84 -5.03
C LEU A 4 18.08 -10.30 -5.84
N THR A 5 19.11 -11.13 -5.99
CA THR A 5 20.32 -10.78 -6.72
C THR A 5 20.04 -10.77 -8.22
N ASN A 6 19.38 -11.80 -8.75
CA ASN A 6 18.92 -11.88 -10.14
C ASN A 6 18.00 -10.68 -10.48
N GLY A 7 16.98 -10.40 -9.67
CA GLY A 7 16.09 -9.25 -9.91
C GLY A 7 16.80 -7.90 -9.90
N ALA A 8 17.83 -7.73 -9.07
CA ALA A 8 18.69 -6.55 -9.10
C ALA A 8 19.54 -6.51 -10.39
N VAL A 9 20.10 -7.64 -10.83
CA VAL A 9 20.97 -7.72 -12.01
C VAL A 9 20.14 -7.50 -13.28
N ASP A 10 18.99 -8.15 -13.41
CA ASP A 10 18.01 -7.90 -14.48
C ASP A 10 17.60 -6.43 -14.55
N SER A 11 17.44 -5.79 -13.39
CA SER A 11 17.15 -4.36 -13.31
C SER A 11 18.21 -3.51 -13.97
N LEU A 12 19.46 -3.78 -13.60
CA LEU A 12 20.61 -3.10 -14.12
C LEU A 12 20.80 -3.37 -15.62
N LEU A 13 20.63 -4.62 -16.06
CA LEU A 13 20.76 -5.03 -17.47
C LEU A 13 19.76 -4.31 -18.37
N GLY A 14 18.53 -4.09 -17.90
CA GLY A 14 17.55 -3.29 -18.64
C GLY A 14 18.00 -1.84 -18.83
N VAL A 15 18.60 -1.23 -17.79
CA VAL A 15 19.15 0.14 -17.86
C VAL A 15 20.38 0.18 -18.76
N LEU A 16 21.31 -0.75 -18.59
CA LEU A 16 22.53 -0.87 -19.38
C LEU A 16 22.24 -1.09 -20.86
N SER A 17 21.32 -1.98 -21.19
CA SER A 17 20.90 -2.24 -22.57
C SER A 17 20.32 -0.99 -23.22
N LYS A 18 19.61 -0.16 -22.46
CA LYS A 18 19.12 1.14 -22.92
C LYS A 18 20.26 2.14 -23.12
N VAL A 19 21.20 2.24 -22.18
CA VAL A 19 22.34 3.17 -22.26
C VAL A 19 23.27 2.84 -23.43
N VAL A 20 23.51 1.56 -23.68
CA VAL A 20 24.30 1.07 -24.82
C VAL A 20 23.59 1.40 -26.15
N LYS A 21 22.27 1.22 -26.23
CA LYS A 21 21.48 1.54 -27.44
C LYS A 21 21.31 3.04 -27.68
N ASP A 22 21.12 3.84 -26.62
CA ASP A 22 20.59 5.20 -26.73
C ASP A 22 21.65 6.31 -26.81
N GLU A 23 22.93 6.14 -26.40
CA GLU A 23 24.07 7.07 -26.68
C GLU A 23 25.31 6.83 -25.75
N ALA A 24 26.08 5.76 -25.99
CA ALA A 24 27.45 5.65 -25.45
C ALA A 24 28.47 6.44 -26.31
N ALA A 25 28.13 6.70 -27.58
CA ALA A 25 28.90 7.48 -28.55
C ALA A 25 29.12 8.96 -28.16
N LEU A 26 28.31 9.54 -27.26
CA LEU A 26 28.39 10.97 -26.91
C LEU A 26 29.55 11.37 -25.99
N LEU A 27 30.26 10.41 -25.39
CA LEU A 27 31.35 10.68 -24.44
C LEU A 27 32.65 9.92 -24.69
N GLY A 28 32.75 9.13 -25.76
CA GLY A 28 34.03 8.72 -26.38
C GLY A 28 35.10 8.09 -25.47
N GLY A 29 34.74 7.55 -24.30
CA GLY A 29 35.75 7.04 -23.35
C GLY A 29 35.27 6.10 -22.24
N VAL A 30 33.97 5.83 -22.13
CA VAL A 30 33.41 4.87 -21.14
C VAL A 30 32.47 3.84 -21.76
N GLU A 31 32.26 3.90 -23.07
CA GLU A 31 31.39 2.98 -23.82
C GLU A 31 31.84 1.53 -23.64
N GLY A 32 33.13 1.25 -23.85
CA GLY A 32 33.69 -0.09 -23.65
C GLY A 32 33.60 -0.56 -22.20
N ASP A 33 33.69 0.34 -21.22
CA ASP A 33 33.54 -0.01 -19.81
C ASP A 33 32.08 -0.35 -19.45
N ILE A 34 31.11 0.41 -19.98
CA ILE A 34 29.68 0.15 -19.80
C ILE A 34 29.27 -1.17 -20.48
N GLN A 35 29.77 -1.40 -21.70
CA GLN A 35 29.51 -2.64 -22.44
C GLN A 35 30.11 -3.84 -21.70
N PHE A 36 31.35 -3.75 -21.21
CA PHE A 36 31.94 -4.79 -20.37
C PHE A 36 31.12 -5.06 -19.12
N ILE A 37 30.69 -4.02 -18.39
CA ILE A 37 29.86 -4.19 -17.19
C ILE A 37 28.55 -4.89 -17.56
N ARG A 38 27.93 -4.55 -18.69
CA ARG A 38 26.72 -5.21 -19.17
C ARG A 38 26.97 -6.70 -19.42
N ASP A 39 27.99 -7.03 -20.19
CA ASP A 39 28.26 -8.42 -20.59
C ASP A 39 28.62 -9.29 -19.39
N GLU A 40 29.41 -8.75 -18.45
CA GLU A 40 29.76 -9.45 -17.21
C GLU A 40 28.53 -9.62 -16.29
N MET A 41 27.68 -8.59 -16.15
CA MET A 41 26.43 -8.70 -15.40
C MET A 41 25.47 -9.70 -16.04
N ASP A 42 25.44 -9.81 -17.37
CA ASP A 42 24.58 -10.76 -18.10
C ASP A 42 25.04 -12.21 -17.87
N SER A 43 26.36 -12.43 -17.89
CA SER A 43 26.97 -13.70 -17.51
C SER A 43 26.66 -14.09 -16.06
N MET A 44 26.81 -13.16 -15.11
CA MET A 44 26.43 -13.35 -13.71
C MET A 44 24.93 -13.63 -13.56
N ASN A 45 24.09 -12.98 -14.37
CA ASN A 45 22.65 -13.17 -14.38
C ASN A 45 22.25 -14.57 -14.82
N GLY A 46 22.84 -15.08 -15.91
CA GLY A 46 22.58 -16.44 -16.39
C GLY A 46 22.88 -17.49 -15.31
N PHE A 47 23.97 -17.30 -14.57
CA PHE A 47 24.30 -18.16 -13.44
C PHE A 47 23.29 -18.02 -12.29
N LEU A 48 22.91 -16.80 -11.92
CA LEU A 48 21.90 -16.57 -10.89
C LEU A 48 20.53 -17.15 -11.28
N LEU A 49 20.16 -17.07 -12.56
CA LEU A 49 18.91 -17.62 -13.09
C LEU A 49 18.88 -19.15 -12.95
N HIS A 50 20.02 -19.81 -13.19
CA HIS A 50 20.15 -21.23 -12.92
C HIS A 50 20.03 -21.52 -11.41
N LEU A 51 20.69 -20.72 -10.55
CA LEU A 51 20.56 -20.87 -9.09
C LEU A 51 19.15 -20.61 -8.55
N THR A 52 18.37 -19.73 -9.21
CA THR A 52 16.97 -19.48 -8.83
C THR A 52 16.07 -20.66 -9.16
N LYS A 53 16.42 -21.43 -10.20
CA LYS A 53 15.70 -22.64 -10.60
C LYS A 53 16.12 -23.85 -9.78
N SER A 54 17.37 -23.89 -9.32
CA SER A 54 17.89 -24.98 -8.47
C SER A 54 17.35 -24.85 -7.04
N LYS A 55 16.73 -25.92 -6.50
CA LYS A 55 16.21 -25.97 -5.11
C LYS A 55 17.27 -26.39 -4.07
N THR A 56 18.54 -26.51 -4.46
CA THR A 56 19.61 -26.96 -3.56
C THR A 56 19.99 -25.85 -2.56
N PRO A 57 20.22 -26.20 -1.28
CA PRO A 57 20.63 -25.23 -0.28
C PRO A 57 21.96 -24.58 -0.70
N HIS A 58 21.95 -23.25 -0.86
CA HIS A 58 23.14 -22.52 -1.26
C HIS A 58 24.21 -22.62 -0.16
N ASN A 59 25.39 -23.16 -0.51
CA ASN A 59 26.54 -23.15 0.37
C ASN A 59 27.00 -21.72 0.69
N ASP A 60 27.81 -21.57 1.73
CA ASP A 60 28.19 -20.24 2.25
C ASP A 60 29.02 -19.44 1.25
N GLN A 61 29.85 -20.09 0.44
CA GLN A 61 30.66 -19.45 -0.61
C GLN A 61 29.78 -18.86 -1.72
N LEU A 62 28.79 -19.62 -2.20
CA LEU A 62 27.82 -19.21 -3.20
C LEU A 62 26.99 -18.03 -2.71
N ARG A 63 26.56 -18.06 -1.46
CA ARG A 63 25.80 -16.98 -0.81
C ARG A 63 26.63 -15.71 -0.64
N ALA A 64 27.89 -15.84 -0.20
CA ALA A 64 28.82 -14.72 -0.08
C ALA A 64 29.11 -14.08 -1.45
N TRP A 65 29.20 -14.88 -2.50
CA TRP A 65 29.34 -14.39 -3.87
C TRP A 65 28.06 -13.69 -4.36
N MET A 66 26.88 -14.27 -4.18
CA MET A 66 25.60 -13.62 -4.54
C MET A 66 25.42 -12.26 -3.86
N LYS A 67 25.82 -12.15 -2.59
CA LYS A 67 25.84 -10.87 -1.87
C LYS A 67 26.72 -9.84 -2.58
N GLN A 68 27.93 -10.23 -2.99
CA GLN A 68 28.86 -9.34 -3.71
C GLN A 68 28.31 -8.91 -5.06
N VAL A 69 27.71 -9.83 -5.82
CA VAL A 69 27.04 -9.51 -7.08
C VAL A 69 25.94 -8.49 -6.83
N ARG A 70 25.06 -8.72 -5.85
CA ARG A 70 23.98 -7.79 -5.50
C ARG A 70 24.53 -6.40 -5.13
N ASP A 71 25.57 -6.35 -4.31
CA ASP A 71 26.19 -5.10 -3.86
C ASP A 71 26.81 -4.33 -5.05
N VAL A 72 27.50 -5.02 -5.96
CA VAL A 72 28.08 -4.41 -7.18
C VAL A 72 27.00 -3.98 -8.16
N THR A 73 25.99 -4.80 -8.38
CA THR A 73 24.82 -4.50 -9.20
C THR A 73 24.11 -3.25 -8.73
N TYR A 74 23.97 -3.13 -7.41
CA TYR A 74 23.54 -1.88 -6.84
C TYR A 74 24.52 -0.79 -7.28
N VAL A 75 25.77 -0.75 -6.82
CA VAL A 75 26.71 0.35 -7.14
C VAL A 75 26.69 0.75 -8.63
N ALA A 76 26.59 -0.23 -9.54
CA ALA A 76 26.39 -0.01 -10.96
C ALA A 76 25.14 0.81 -11.30
N ASP A 77 23.96 0.40 -10.85
CA ASP A 77 22.70 1.09 -11.09
C ASP A 77 22.77 2.59 -10.67
N ASP A 78 23.38 2.94 -9.54
CA ASP A 78 23.57 4.37 -9.19
C ASP A 78 24.54 5.06 -10.15
N CYS A 79 25.70 4.44 -10.42
CA CYS A 79 26.71 5.07 -11.26
C CYS A 79 26.17 5.38 -12.66
N ILE A 80 25.43 4.43 -13.23
CA ILE A 80 24.83 4.54 -14.56
C ILE A 80 23.66 5.53 -14.55
N ASN A 81 22.79 5.49 -13.55
CA ASN A 81 21.71 6.45 -13.48
C ASN A 81 22.21 7.89 -13.18
N LEU A 82 23.27 8.05 -12.39
CA LEU A 82 23.97 9.34 -12.21
C LEU A 82 24.59 9.82 -13.53
N TYR A 83 25.21 8.92 -14.30
CA TYR A 83 25.70 9.18 -15.65
C TYR A 83 24.56 9.69 -16.56
N MET A 84 23.43 8.98 -16.60
CA MET A 84 22.26 9.37 -17.38
C MET A 84 21.74 10.76 -16.99
N ARG A 85 21.64 11.05 -15.67
CA ARG A 85 21.15 12.33 -15.16
C ARG A 85 22.03 13.51 -15.58
N ASP A 86 23.34 13.38 -15.41
CA ASP A 86 24.27 14.51 -15.56
C ASP A 86 24.65 14.76 -17.03
N LEU A 87 24.47 13.77 -17.91
CA LEU A 87 25.14 13.73 -19.21
C LEU A 87 24.21 13.50 -20.41
N VAL A 88 23.05 12.88 -20.23
CA VAL A 88 22.08 12.60 -21.32
C VAL A 88 20.90 13.58 -21.22
N VAL A 89 20.87 14.59 -22.09
CA VAL A 89 19.70 15.47 -22.28
C VAL A 89 18.88 14.90 -23.43
N LEU A 90 17.72 14.33 -23.12
CA LEU A 90 16.72 13.92 -24.11
C LEU A 90 16.06 15.15 -24.75
N GLU A 91 16.69 15.74 -25.75
CA GLU A 91 16.04 16.62 -26.73
C GLU A 91 16.50 16.25 -28.14
N HIS A 92 15.56 15.97 -29.05
CA HIS A 92 15.85 15.69 -30.46
C HIS A 92 16.01 17.01 -31.25
N GLY A 93 17.08 17.10 -32.06
CA GLY A 93 17.34 18.20 -33.00
C GLY A 93 18.83 18.52 -33.17
N LEU A 94 19.21 19.13 -34.31
CA LEU A 94 20.60 19.49 -34.64
C LEU A 94 21.08 20.82 -34.00
N TRP A 95 20.17 21.78 -33.80
CA TRP A 95 20.45 23.11 -33.23
C TRP A 95 20.82 23.18 -31.72
N PRO A 96 20.42 22.24 -30.85
CA PRO A 96 20.88 22.14 -29.47
C PRO A 96 22.38 21.83 -29.32
N ARG A 97 23.00 21.10 -30.27
CA ARG A 97 24.41 20.66 -30.17
C ARG A 97 25.40 21.83 -30.08
N ILE A 98 25.12 22.92 -30.79
CA ILE A 98 25.98 24.12 -30.84
C ILE A 98 25.74 25.02 -29.61
N ARG A 99 24.49 25.09 -29.12
CA ARG A 99 24.11 25.88 -27.92
C ARG A 99 24.62 25.28 -26.60
N HIS A 100 25.14 24.06 -26.62
CA HIS A 100 25.58 23.32 -25.43
C HIS A 100 27.09 23.18 -25.25
N ILE A 101 27.92 23.73 -26.15
CA ILE A 101 29.39 23.76 -26.00
C ILE A 101 29.83 24.41 -24.66
N PRO A 102 29.25 25.55 -24.22
CA PRO A 102 29.60 26.14 -22.93
C PRO A 102 29.16 25.27 -21.74
N LYS A 103 28.03 24.55 -21.86
CA LYS A 103 27.49 23.66 -20.83
C LYS A 103 28.28 22.34 -20.75
N ARG A 104 28.78 21.83 -21.88
CA ARG A 104 29.71 20.70 -21.96
C ARG A 104 31.04 21.02 -21.28
N LEU A 105 31.66 22.14 -21.61
CA LEU A 105 32.91 22.61 -20.96
C LEU A 105 32.73 22.80 -19.44
N ARG A 106 31.59 23.38 -19.01
CA ARG A 106 31.28 23.59 -17.59
C ARG A 106 31.01 22.30 -16.80
N THR A 107 30.66 21.20 -17.47
CA THR A 107 30.37 19.89 -16.83
C THR A 107 31.51 18.88 -16.96
N MET A 108 32.66 19.26 -17.57
CA MET A 108 33.83 18.39 -17.75
C MET A 108 34.38 17.78 -16.45
N PRO A 109 34.49 18.50 -15.31
CA PRO A 109 34.95 17.89 -14.07
C PRO A 109 33.99 16.81 -13.55
N ALA A 110 32.68 17.02 -13.70
CA ALA A 110 31.66 16.03 -13.34
C ALA A 110 31.70 14.81 -14.28
N ARG A 111 31.90 15.03 -15.57
CA ARG A 111 32.12 13.98 -16.60
C ARG A 111 33.32 13.11 -16.26
N HIS A 112 34.46 13.73 -15.99
CA HIS A 112 35.68 13.02 -15.64
C HIS A 112 35.53 12.24 -14.33
N ARG A 113 34.86 12.82 -13.32
CA ARG A 113 34.56 12.11 -12.06
C ARG A 113 33.65 10.90 -12.27
N LEU A 114 32.60 11.03 -13.09
CA LEU A 114 31.70 9.92 -13.42
C LEU A 114 32.41 8.84 -14.23
N ALA A 115 33.23 9.21 -15.21
CA ALA A 115 34.03 8.26 -15.97
C ALA A 115 34.98 7.46 -15.08
N LYS A 116 35.65 8.12 -14.13
CA LYS A 116 36.48 7.44 -13.12
C LYS A 116 35.67 6.50 -12.22
N LYS A 117 34.42 6.84 -11.89
CA LYS A 117 33.52 5.95 -11.13
C LYS A 117 33.11 4.73 -11.96
N ILE A 118 32.81 4.90 -13.24
CA ILE A 118 32.47 3.80 -14.16
C ILE A 118 33.68 2.87 -14.35
N HIS A 119 34.88 3.41 -14.51
CA HIS A 119 36.10 2.59 -14.63
C HIS A 119 36.36 1.76 -13.37
N LYS A 120 36.30 2.40 -12.19
CA LYS A 120 36.39 1.70 -10.90
C LYS A 120 35.31 0.63 -10.73
N LEU A 121 34.11 0.89 -11.24
CA LEU A 121 33.01 -0.06 -11.20
C LEU A 121 33.31 -1.27 -12.10
N LYS A 122 33.83 -1.06 -13.31
CA LYS A 122 34.30 -2.15 -14.18
C LYS A 122 35.33 -3.02 -13.46
N ASP A 123 36.32 -2.42 -12.81
CA ASP A 123 37.33 -3.17 -12.06
C ASP A 123 36.71 -4.02 -10.95
N ARG A 124 35.71 -3.46 -10.23
CA ARG A 124 34.98 -4.19 -9.19
C ARG A 124 34.13 -5.34 -9.74
N VAL A 125 33.48 -5.12 -10.88
CA VAL A 125 32.66 -6.13 -11.57
C VAL A 125 33.55 -7.30 -12.00
N ARG A 126 34.69 -7.01 -12.63
CA ARG A 126 35.71 -8.00 -13.01
C ARG A 126 36.22 -8.79 -11.79
N GLU A 127 36.58 -8.11 -10.71
CA GLU A 127 37.09 -8.75 -9.49
C GLU A 127 36.08 -9.73 -8.87
N VAL A 128 34.77 -9.42 -8.90
CA VAL A 128 33.71 -10.34 -8.42
C VAL A 128 33.57 -11.56 -9.33
N GLY A 129 33.73 -11.38 -10.64
CA GLY A 129 33.78 -12.49 -11.62
C GLY A 129 34.99 -13.40 -11.38
N GLU A 130 36.19 -12.84 -11.33
CA GLU A 130 37.45 -13.56 -11.10
C GLU A 130 37.48 -14.27 -9.74
N ARG A 131 36.89 -13.66 -8.70
CA ARG A 131 36.79 -14.28 -7.37
C ARG A 131 35.95 -15.56 -7.39
N ARG A 132 34.94 -15.65 -8.25
CA ARG A 132 34.16 -16.88 -8.44
C ARG A 132 35.02 -18.03 -8.94
N GLN A 133 35.89 -17.76 -9.91
CA GLN A 133 36.79 -18.74 -10.50
C GLN A 133 37.87 -19.18 -9.50
N ARG A 134 38.47 -18.22 -8.77
CA ARG A 134 39.51 -18.50 -7.78
C ARG A 134 39.07 -19.40 -6.64
N TYR A 135 37.80 -19.32 -6.25
CA TYR A 135 37.24 -20.14 -5.16
C TYR A 135 36.37 -21.29 -5.67
N ASP A 136 36.41 -21.59 -6.98
CA ASP A 136 35.71 -22.71 -7.61
C ASP A 136 34.25 -22.83 -7.16
N VAL A 137 33.52 -21.70 -7.21
CA VAL A 137 32.09 -21.67 -6.85
C VAL A 137 31.30 -22.40 -7.94
N LYS A 138 31.13 -23.72 -7.75
CA LYS A 138 30.46 -24.63 -8.68
C LYS A 138 28.94 -24.51 -8.64
N LEU A 139 28.34 -24.93 -9.75
CA LEU A 139 26.91 -25.21 -9.84
C LEU A 139 26.59 -26.43 -8.97
N PRO A 140 25.46 -26.40 -8.22
CA PRO A 140 24.94 -27.61 -7.60
C PRO A 140 24.65 -28.68 -8.66
N GLU A 141 24.95 -29.94 -8.38
CA GLU A 141 24.60 -31.07 -9.27
C GLU A 141 23.08 -31.21 -9.37
N ASP A 142 22.58 -31.40 -10.60
CA ASP A 142 21.14 -31.44 -10.92
C ASP A 142 20.44 -32.61 -10.19
N GLN A 143 19.49 -32.27 -9.32
CA GLN A 143 18.37 -33.15 -9.01
C GLN A 143 17.16 -32.59 -9.74
N HIS A 144 16.74 -33.28 -10.80
CA HIS A 144 15.54 -32.94 -11.56
C HIS A 144 14.31 -32.98 -10.65
N MET A 145 13.78 -31.81 -10.32
CA MET A 145 12.40 -31.63 -9.89
C MET A 145 11.84 -30.38 -10.54
N GLU A 146 10.76 -30.55 -11.30
CA GLU A 146 10.13 -29.54 -12.14
C GLU A 146 9.73 -28.27 -11.36
N GLU A 147 9.88 -27.11 -12.01
CA GLU A 147 9.21 -25.87 -11.63
C GLU A 147 7.76 -25.90 -12.15
N SER A 148 6.79 -25.77 -11.25
CA SER A 148 5.40 -25.47 -11.61
C SER A 148 5.14 -23.95 -11.56
N PRO A 149 4.39 -23.38 -12.52
CA PRO A 149 4.17 -21.95 -12.62
C PRO A 149 3.04 -21.49 -11.68
N LEU A 150 3.37 -20.65 -10.68
CA LEU A 150 2.36 -19.87 -9.95
C LEU A 150 2.27 -18.45 -10.50
N LEU A 151 1.69 -18.35 -11.69
CA LEU A 151 0.94 -17.17 -12.15
C LEU A 151 -0.32 -17.66 -12.88
N ILE A 152 -1.16 -18.46 -12.20
CA ILE A 152 -2.48 -18.78 -12.75
C ILE A 152 -3.43 -17.65 -12.34
N ALA A 153 -3.93 -16.98 -13.38
CA ALA A 153 -4.97 -15.99 -13.32
C ALA A 153 -6.15 -16.44 -12.44
N ARG A 154 -6.61 -15.51 -11.60
CA ARG A 154 -7.80 -15.61 -10.76
C ARG A 154 -9.00 -16.11 -11.56
N LYS A 155 -9.40 -17.37 -11.31
CA LYS A 155 -10.76 -17.85 -11.54
C LYS A 155 -11.55 -17.74 -10.23
N THR A 156 -12.78 -17.26 -10.32
CA THR A 156 -13.71 -17.05 -9.21
C THR A 156 -13.94 -18.32 -8.37
N GLU A 157 -13.98 -19.49 -9.01
CA GLU A 157 -14.17 -20.80 -8.35
C GLU A 157 -13.01 -21.19 -7.42
N VAL A 158 -11.77 -20.78 -7.72
CA VAL A 158 -10.60 -21.06 -6.88
C VAL A 158 -10.62 -20.16 -5.64
N GLU A 159 -11.10 -18.92 -5.77
CA GLU A 159 -11.27 -18.01 -4.64
C GLU A 159 -12.40 -18.49 -3.71
N GLU A 160 -13.50 -19.04 -4.26
CA GLU A 160 -14.61 -19.59 -3.47
C GLU A 160 -14.21 -20.79 -2.62
N LYS A 161 -13.50 -21.79 -3.20
CA LYS A 161 -12.98 -22.94 -2.45
C LYS A 161 -11.97 -22.53 -1.39
N ARG A 162 -11.13 -21.52 -1.67
CA ARG A 162 -10.18 -20.98 -0.71
C ARG A 162 -10.89 -20.28 0.45
N ASP A 163 -11.92 -19.49 0.16
CA ASP A 163 -12.72 -18.81 1.16
C ASP A 163 -13.53 -19.81 2.01
N GLU A 164 -13.96 -20.93 1.43
CA GLU A 164 -14.57 -22.06 2.15
C GLU A 164 -13.60 -22.70 3.13
N PHE A 165 -12.40 -23.07 2.67
CA PHE A 165 -11.34 -23.59 3.53
C PHE A 165 -11.02 -22.62 4.69
N LEU A 166 -10.92 -21.31 4.41
CA LEU A 166 -10.67 -20.32 5.45
C LEU A 166 -11.80 -20.22 6.48
N ARG A 167 -13.06 -20.41 6.08
CA ARG A 167 -14.21 -20.44 7.01
C ARG A 167 -14.11 -21.64 7.95
N THR A 168 -13.91 -22.83 7.41
CA THR A 168 -13.74 -24.06 8.20
C THR A 168 -12.58 -23.93 9.20
N LEU A 169 -11.50 -23.26 8.78
CA LEU A 169 -10.32 -23.04 9.62
C LEU A 169 -10.52 -21.92 10.68
N GLU A 170 -11.42 -20.97 10.45
CA GLU A 170 -11.78 -19.95 11.45
C GLU A 170 -12.51 -20.60 12.64
N ASP A 171 -13.35 -21.60 12.39
CA ASP A 171 -14.14 -22.35 13.38
C ASP A 171 -13.31 -23.28 14.27
N VAL A 172 -12.04 -23.55 13.91
CA VAL A 172 -11.07 -24.24 14.78
C VAL A 172 -10.74 -23.32 15.98
N VAL A 173 -11.42 -23.55 17.12
CA VAL A 173 -11.28 -22.86 18.43
C VAL A 173 -10.71 -23.85 19.49
N ASP A 174 -10.29 -23.39 20.67
CA ASP A 174 -9.60 -24.15 21.74
C ASP A 174 -10.34 -25.39 22.33
N ASP A 175 -11.58 -25.72 21.94
CA ASP A 175 -12.42 -26.76 22.58
C ASP A 175 -12.70 -28.00 21.72
N ARG A 176 -13.23 -29.09 22.31
CA ARG A 176 -13.52 -30.40 21.64
C ARG A 176 -14.38 -30.32 20.36
N ALA A 177 -15.15 -29.25 20.14
CA ALA A 177 -15.86 -29.00 18.87
C ALA A 177 -14.90 -28.77 17.67
N SER A 178 -13.64 -28.43 17.96
CA SER A 178 -12.54 -28.16 17.03
C SER A 178 -12.08 -29.40 16.26
N ALA A 179 -12.24 -30.60 16.81
CA ALA A 179 -11.77 -31.84 16.17
C ALA A 179 -12.46 -32.09 14.82
N LYS A 180 -13.78 -31.86 14.75
CA LYS A 180 -14.56 -32.03 13.51
C LYS A 180 -14.20 -30.97 12.46
N SER A 181 -14.12 -29.70 12.85
CA SER A 181 -13.73 -28.61 11.94
C SER A 181 -12.29 -28.75 11.45
N LEU A 182 -11.39 -29.25 12.31
CA LEU A 182 -10.01 -29.57 11.95
C LEU A 182 -9.95 -30.72 10.95
N GLU A 183 -10.69 -31.80 11.18
CA GLU A 183 -10.79 -32.94 10.26
C GLU A 183 -11.37 -32.52 8.91
N GLU A 184 -12.43 -31.72 8.90
CA GLU A 184 -12.99 -31.12 7.69
C GLU A 184 -11.94 -30.26 6.94
N ALA A 185 -11.16 -29.43 7.65
CA ALA A 185 -10.10 -28.62 7.05
C ALA A 185 -8.95 -29.47 6.48
N ILE A 186 -8.58 -30.57 7.15
CA ILE A 186 -7.56 -31.52 6.67
C ILE A 186 -8.06 -32.24 5.41
N ASN A 187 -9.33 -32.64 5.38
CA ASN A 187 -9.95 -33.29 4.22
C ASN A 187 -10.07 -32.35 3.00
N MET A 188 -10.08 -31.04 3.22
CA MET A 188 -10.03 -30.02 2.15
C MET A 188 -8.62 -29.78 1.59
N LEU A 189 -7.57 -30.38 2.16
CA LEU A 189 -6.21 -30.30 1.60
C LEU A 189 -6.13 -31.08 0.27
N PRO A 190 -5.29 -30.65 -0.69
CA PRO A 190 -5.15 -31.33 -1.97
C PRO A 190 -4.76 -32.82 -1.85
N LEU A 191 -5.22 -33.62 -2.81
CA LEU A 191 -5.34 -35.09 -2.79
C LEU A 191 -4.09 -35.88 -2.31
N ASP A 192 -2.87 -35.40 -2.60
CA ASP A 192 -1.62 -36.06 -2.21
C ASP A 192 -1.37 -36.08 -0.68
N LEU A 193 -2.03 -35.22 0.08
CA LEU A 193 -1.86 -35.09 1.53
C LEU A 193 -3.04 -35.63 2.35
N GLY A 194 -4.25 -35.60 1.79
CA GLY A 194 -5.49 -35.94 2.50
C GLY A 194 -5.95 -37.40 2.33
N THR A 195 -5.42 -38.14 1.35
CA THR A 195 -5.91 -39.51 1.03
C THR A 195 -4.94 -40.64 1.36
N ASP A 196 -3.64 -40.35 1.55
CA ASP A 196 -2.68 -41.33 2.03
C ASP A 196 -2.73 -41.42 3.57
N ALA A 197 -3.07 -42.61 4.09
CA ALA A 197 -3.26 -42.84 5.52
C ALA A 197 -1.98 -42.61 6.35
N ALA A 198 -0.80 -42.84 5.76
CA ALA A 198 0.48 -42.61 6.44
C ALA A 198 0.81 -41.10 6.56
N SER A 199 0.55 -40.33 5.50
CA SER A 199 0.66 -38.86 5.46
C SER A 199 -0.28 -38.18 6.47
N ALA A 200 -1.55 -38.60 6.46
CA ALA A 200 -2.56 -38.08 7.37
C ALA A 200 -2.15 -38.31 8.83
N LYS A 201 -1.59 -39.49 9.16
CA LYS A 201 -1.10 -39.80 10.51
C LYS A 201 -0.03 -38.81 10.98
N HIS A 202 1.01 -38.57 10.18
CA HIS A 202 2.05 -37.60 10.57
C HIS A 202 1.50 -36.19 10.75
N LEU A 203 0.52 -35.78 9.94
CA LEU A 203 -0.15 -34.49 10.10
C LEU A 203 -0.96 -34.43 11.40
N TYR A 204 -1.72 -35.47 11.74
CA TYR A 204 -2.43 -35.57 13.01
C TYR A 204 -1.47 -35.52 14.20
N ASP A 205 -0.33 -36.23 14.16
CA ASP A 205 0.69 -36.19 15.22
C ASP A 205 1.24 -34.77 15.43
N ILE A 206 1.49 -34.02 14.35
CA ILE A 206 1.97 -32.63 14.43
C ILE A 206 0.88 -31.73 15.04
N VAL A 207 -0.38 -31.91 14.61
CA VAL A 207 -1.49 -31.10 15.11
C VAL A 207 -1.75 -31.38 16.59
N GLU A 208 -1.73 -32.64 17.02
CA GLU A 208 -1.88 -33.03 18.43
C GLU A 208 -0.83 -32.34 19.31
N LYS A 209 0.45 -32.40 18.93
CA LYS A 209 1.54 -31.69 19.63
C LYS A 209 1.33 -30.18 19.68
N CYS A 210 0.76 -29.59 18.64
CA CYS A 210 0.44 -28.16 18.64
C CYS A 210 -0.76 -27.85 19.55
N VAL A 211 -1.76 -28.73 19.63
CA VAL A 211 -2.90 -28.60 20.54
C VAL A 211 -2.45 -28.69 21.99
N ASP A 212 -1.57 -29.64 22.33
CA ASP A 212 -0.99 -29.79 23.68
C ASP A 212 -0.25 -28.51 24.12
N GLY A 213 0.44 -27.85 23.19
CA GLY A 213 1.12 -26.57 23.41
C GLY A 213 0.21 -25.33 23.33
N ARG A 214 -1.09 -25.48 23.08
CA ARG A 214 -2.05 -24.39 22.79
C ARG A 214 -1.59 -23.46 21.66
N HIS A 215 -0.99 -24.04 20.62
CA HIS A 215 -0.43 -23.34 19.46
C HIS A 215 -1.42 -23.29 18.28
N VAL A 216 -2.67 -22.89 18.52
CA VAL A 216 -3.72 -22.83 17.48
C VAL A 216 -3.31 -22.00 16.27
N ALA A 217 -2.60 -20.89 16.48
CA ALA A 217 -2.07 -20.07 15.38
C ALA A 217 -1.12 -20.86 14.47
N SER A 218 -0.26 -21.70 15.05
CA SER A 218 0.69 -22.55 14.33
C SER A 218 -0.03 -23.64 13.52
N ILE A 219 -1.08 -24.25 14.08
CA ILE A 219 -1.94 -25.21 13.35
C ILE A 219 -2.55 -24.54 12.12
N LYS A 220 -3.17 -23.37 12.30
CA LYS A 220 -3.78 -22.63 11.20
C LYS A 220 -2.73 -22.27 10.14
N MET A 221 -1.54 -21.80 10.54
CA MET A 221 -0.44 -21.51 9.63
C MET A 221 0.01 -22.75 8.85
N LEU A 222 0.15 -23.90 9.52
CA LEU A 222 0.54 -25.17 8.91
C LEU A 222 -0.45 -25.60 7.84
N LEU A 223 -1.74 -25.66 8.18
CA LEU A 223 -2.79 -26.09 7.25
C LEU A 223 -2.90 -25.14 6.05
N ARG A 224 -2.81 -23.82 6.27
CA ARG A 224 -2.71 -22.83 5.17
C ARG A 224 -1.47 -23.05 4.32
N ALA A 225 -0.34 -23.41 4.93
CA ALA A 225 0.89 -23.64 4.20
C ALA A 225 0.80 -24.86 3.29
N LEU A 226 0.23 -25.96 3.80
CA LEU A 226 -0.01 -27.20 3.07
C LEU A 226 -1.05 -27.02 1.97
N TYR A 227 -2.16 -26.30 2.24
CA TYR A 227 -3.20 -26.02 1.26
C TYR A 227 -2.64 -25.33 0.01
N ALA A 228 -1.77 -24.34 0.19
CA ALA A 228 -1.24 -23.55 -0.92
C ALA A 228 0.08 -24.10 -1.51
N HIS A 229 0.70 -25.13 -0.92
CA HIS A 229 1.84 -25.85 -1.51
C HIS A 229 1.74 -27.35 -1.20
N PRO A 230 0.88 -28.10 -1.91
CA PRO A 230 0.66 -29.52 -1.61
C PRO A 230 1.78 -30.44 -2.12
N TYR A 231 2.41 -30.13 -3.25
CA TYR A 231 3.34 -31.05 -3.92
C TYR A 231 4.73 -31.10 -3.27
N GLY A 232 5.30 -32.30 -3.16
CA GLY A 232 6.65 -32.56 -2.61
C GLY A 232 6.75 -32.46 -1.08
N THR A 233 5.62 -32.31 -0.39
CA THR A 233 5.59 -32.02 1.06
C THR A 233 5.58 -33.24 1.98
N LEU A 234 5.32 -34.44 1.48
CA LEU A 234 5.16 -35.63 2.32
C LEU A 234 6.40 -35.92 3.18
N GLU A 235 7.57 -36.08 2.56
CA GLU A 235 8.82 -36.33 3.30
C GLU A 235 9.19 -35.16 4.22
N GLU A 236 8.84 -33.93 3.86
CA GLU A 236 9.11 -32.76 4.71
C GLU A 236 8.15 -32.69 5.92
N VAL A 237 6.90 -33.13 5.77
CA VAL A 237 5.94 -33.26 6.88
C VAL A 237 6.38 -34.38 7.82
N LYS A 238 6.89 -35.49 7.28
CA LYS A 238 7.48 -36.59 8.07
C LYS A 238 8.74 -36.14 8.82
N ASP A 239 9.66 -35.44 8.16
CA ASP A 239 10.84 -34.84 8.79
C ASP A 239 10.45 -33.80 9.87
N LEU A 240 9.42 -32.99 9.61
CA LEU A 240 8.85 -32.09 10.60
C LEU A 240 8.31 -32.85 11.82
N SER A 241 7.51 -33.91 11.61
CA SER A 241 6.97 -34.72 12.70
C SER A 241 8.09 -35.31 13.57
N LYS A 242 9.13 -35.87 12.93
CA LYS A 242 10.33 -36.39 13.60
C LYS A 242 11.09 -35.32 14.39
N LYS A 243 11.28 -34.11 13.82
CA LYS A 243 11.92 -32.99 14.52
C LYS A 243 11.16 -32.60 15.79
N LEU A 244 9.83 -32.69 15.76
CA LEU A 244 8.95 -32.39 16.90
C LEU A 244 8.90 -33.53 17.94
N GLU A 245 9.53 -34.69 17.71
CA GLU A 245 9.68 -35.74 18.74
C GLU A 245 10.79 -35.44 19.75
N ASN A 246 11.73 -34.57 19.39
CA ASN A 246 12.86 -34.22 20.24
C ASN A 246 12.40 -33.43 21.48
N ARG A 247 12.82 -33.86 22.68
CA ARG A 247 12.51 -33.16 23.94
C ARG A 247 13.08 -31.74 23.95
N GLY A 248 12.29 -30.79 24.44
CA GLY A 248 12.68 -29.37 24.56
C GLY A 248 12.54 -28.55 23.27
N THR A 249 11.99 -29.12 22.21
CA THR A 249 11.75 -28.42 20.94
C THR A 249 10.65 -27.36 21.10
N ASP A 250 10.93 -26.15 20.62
CA ASP A 250 9.91 -25.11 20.47
C ASP A 250 9.02 -25.44 19.27
N VAL A 251 7.90 -26.12 19.55
CA VAL A 251 6.94 -26.62 18.56
C VAL A 251 6.47 -25.49 17.64
N ALA A 252 6.06 -24.36 18.22
CA ALA A 252 5.58 -23.21 17.46
C ALA A 252 6.65 -22.64 16.53
N LYS A 253 7.90 -22.49 17.00
CA LYS A 253 9.01 -22.00 16.19
C LYS A 253 9.36 -22.96 15.06
N VAL A 254 9.42 -24.26 15.31
CA VAL A 254 9.73 -25.27 14.28
C VAL A 254 8.64 -25.33 13.21
N VAL A 255 7.36 -25.26 13.59
CA VAL A 255 6.24 -25.15 12.64
C VAL A 255 6.31 -23.85 11.85
N MET A 256 6.62 -22.71 12.49
CA MET A 256 6.81 -21.44 11.77
C MET A 256 7.97 -21.48 10.78
N ILE A 257 9.08 -22.17 11.10
CA ILE A 257 10.21 -22.38 10.18
C ILE A 257 9.73 -23.19 8.96
N PHE A 258 8.96 -24.26 9.16
CA PHE A 258 8.37 -25.02 8.07
C PHE A 258 7.49 -24.13 7.19
N CYS A 259 6.53 -23.40 7.78
CA CYS A 259 5.65 -22.49 7.05
C CYS A 259 6.42 -21.41 6.29
N TYR A 260 7.48 -20.85 6.90
CA TYR A 260 8.37 -19.88 6.28
C TYR A 260 9.11 -20.48 5.09
N SER A 261 9.57 -21.73 5.20
CA SER A 261 10.29 -22.42 4.12
C SER A 261 9.45 -22.52 2.83
N LYS A 262 8.13 -22.64 2.98
CA LYS A 262 7.14 -22.70 1.89
C LYS A 262 6.84 -21.35 1.23
N LEU A 263 7.35 -20.23 1.75
CA LEU A 263 7.17 -18.94 1.10
C LEU A 263 8.09 -18.78 -0.11
N SER A 264 7.61 -18.08 -1.14
CA SER A 264 8.47 -17.63 -2.24
C SER A 264 9.56 -16.68 -1.72
N THR A 265 10.67 -16.57 -2.46
CA THR A 265 11.81 -15.72 -2.06
C THR A 265 11.40 -14.25 -1.87
N HIS A 266 10.48 -13.75 -2.69
CA HIS A 266 9.95 -12.40 -2.55
C HIS A 266 9.10 -12.25 -1.28
N CYS A 267 8.23 -13.22 -0.98
CA CYS A 267 7.43 -13.21 0.25
C CYS A 267 8.29 -13.31 1.51
N LYS A 268 9.34 -14.14 1.50
CA LYS A 268 10.34 -14.23 2.57
C LYS A 268 10.97 -12.85 2.85
N SER A 269 11.42 -12.18 1.80
CA SER A 269 12.06 -10.86 1.90
C SER A 269 11.10 -9.78 2.42
N CYS A 270 9.85 -9.79 1.92
CA CYS A 270 8.79 -8.90 2.38
C CYS A 270 8.42 -9.14 3.85
N LEU A 271 8.39 -10.39 4.30
CA LEU A 271 8.17 -10.76 5.70
C LEU A 271 9.33 -10.30 6.60
N GLN A 272 10.59 -10.55 6.20
CA GLN A 272 11.78 -10.06 6.92
C GLN A 272 11.79 -8.52 7.06
N TYR A 273 11.30 -7.80 6.05
CA TYR A 273 11.19 -6.34 6.09
C TYR A 273 10.33 -5.82 7.26
N LEU A 274 9.36 -6.61 7.73
CA LEU A 274 8.47 -6.23 8.85
C LEU A 274 9.21 -6.02 10.18
N VAL A 275 10.46 -6.48 10.33
CA VAL A 275 11.30 -6.12 11.49
C VAL A 275 11.37 -4.59 11.66
N THR A 276 11.41 -3.84 10.56
CA THR A 276 11.44 -2.37 10.58
C THR A 276 10.14 -1.74 11.12
N MET A 277 9.07 -2.53 11.20
CA MET A 277 7.73 -2.16 11.62
C MET A 277 7.32 -2.80 12.95
N GLY A 278 8.25 -3.46 13.67
CA GLY A 278 7.93 -4.26 14.87
C GLY A 278 7.31 -3.47 16.03
N GLU A 279 7.54 -2.15 16.08
CA GLU A 279 6.99 -1.23 17.08
C GLU A 279 5.62 -0.65 16.69
N GLU A 280 5.10 -0.97 15.49
CA GLU A 280 3.80 -0.47 15.05
C GLU A 280 2.67 -1.40 15.49
N ASP A 281 1.65 -0.83 16.14
CA ASP A 281 0.44 -1.58 16.51
C ASP A 281 -0.41 -1.92 15.29
N LYS A 282 -0.32 -1.11 14.22
CA LYS A 282 -1.12 -1.25 13.00
C LYS A 282 -0.33 -0.78 11.78
N ILE A 283 -0.25 -1.64 10.77
CA ILE A 283 0.54 -1.40 9.57
C ILE A 283 -0.39 -1.18 8.38
N SER A 284 -0.28 -0.02 7.71
CA SER A 284 -1.08 0.25 6.49
C SER A 284 -0.57 -0.58 5.29
N ARG A 285 -1.48 -1.28 4.59
CA ARG A 285 -1.16 -2.11 3.41
C ARG A 285 -0.44 -1.33 2.33
N SER A 286 -1.02 -0.22 1.86
CA SER A 286 -0.42 0.59 0.79
C SER A 286 0.90 1.25 1.20
N CYS A 287 1.11 1.48 2.50
CA CYS A 287 2.38 2.00 3.00
C CYS A 287 3.46 0.92 2.90
N LEU A 288 3.15 -0.28 3.39
CA LEU A 288 4.04 -1.44 3.38
C LEU A 288 4.42 -1.86 1.95
N VAL A 289 3.44 -1.98 1.05
CA VAL A 289 3.65 -2.32 -0.36
C VAL A 289 4.61 -1.35 -1.05
N ARG A 290 4.45 -0.03 -0.83
CA ARG A 290 5.36 0.97 -1.42
C ARG A 290 6.77 0.91 -0.87
N ARG A 291 6.94 0.51 0.39
CA ARG A 291 8.28 0.28 0.97
C ARG A 291 8.93 -0.95 0.37
N TRP A 292 8.20 -2.05 0.24
CA TRP A 292 8.70 -3.25 -0.44
C TRP A 292 9.11 -2.96 -1.88
N ALA A 293 8.31 -2.17 -2.60
CA ALA A 293 8.64 -1.73 -3.95
C ALA A 293 9.89 -0.83 -3.98
N ALA A 294 10.00 0.14 -3.07
CA ALA A 294 11.15 1.03 -2.96
C ALA A 294 12.45 0.27 -2.61
N GLU A 295 12.36 -0.77 -1.79
CA GLU A 295 13.49 -1.66 -1.49
C GLU A 295 13.82 -2.67 -2.60
N GLY A 296 12.98 -2.77 -3.64
CA GLY A 296 13.16 -3.73 -4.73
C GLY A 296 12.94 -5.19 -4.31
N LEU A 297 12.09 -5.45 -3.31
CA LEU A 297 11.82 -6.80 -2.82
C LEU A 297 10.83 -7.59 -3.69
N LEU A 298 10.11 -6.89 -4.57
CA LEU A 298 9.03 -7.45 -5.38
C LEU A 298 9.54 -7.99 -6.72
N PRO A 299 8.91 -9.04 -7.28
CA PRO A 299 9.29 -9.57 -8.60
C PRO A 299 9.05 -8.53 -9.69
N ARG A 300 9.92 -8.52 -10.70
CA ARG A 300 9.71 -7.74 -11.92
C ARG A 300 8.79 -8.50 -12.87
N VAL A 301 7.71 -7.86 -13.30
CA VAL A 301 6.83 -8.39 -14.35
C VAL A 301 7.45 -8.00 -15.69
N VAL A 302 7.82 -8.97 -16.52
CA VAL A 302 8.60 -8.75 -17.75
C VAL A 302 7.72 -8.29 -18.93
N GLU A 303 6.40 -8.56 -18.98
CA GLU A 303 5.48 -8.09 -20.06
C GLU A 303 3.99 -8.05 -19.61
N PRO A 304 3.04 -7.31 -20.25
CA PRO A 304 3.05 -5.99 -20.90
C PRO A 304 2.32 -4.91 -19.99
N PRO A 305 2.02 -3.64 -20.42
CA PRO A 305 2.18 -2.39 -19.63
C PRO A 305 1.14 -2.11 -18.51
N LEU A 306 0.36 -3.11 -18.11
CA LEU A 306 -0.87 -2.90 -17.34
C LEU A 306 -0.78 -3.26 -15.86
N THR A 307 0.36 -3.78 -15.39
CA THR A 307 0.56 -4.07 -13.97
C THR A 307 1.13 -2.84 -13.23
N THR A 308 0.60 -2.54 -12.04
CA THR A 308 1.12 -1.42 -11.22
C THR A 308 2.40 -1.81 -10.50
N MET A 309 3.22 -0.84 -10.10
CA MET A 309 4.28 -1.07 -9.10
C MET A 309 3.77 -1.70 -7.79
N GLU A 310 2.50 -1.45 -7.45
CA GLU A 310 1.88 -1.92 -6.20
C GLU A 310 1.32 -3.34 -6.32
N GLU A 311 1.02 -3.84 -7.52
CA GLU A 311 0.25 -5.06 -7.74
C GLU A 311 1.01 -6.33 -7.34
N PRO A 312 2.29 -6.53 -7.73
CA PRO A 312 3.10 -7.61 -7.17
C PRO A 312 3.21 -7.55 -5.64
N GLY A 313 3.21 -6.35 -5.06
CA GLY A 313 3.24 -6.15 -3.62
C GLY A 313 1.91 -6.46 -2.95
N GLU A 314 0.78 -6.17 -3.58
CA GLU A 314 -0.55 -6.56 -3.10
C GLU A 314 -0.73 -8.08 -3.15
N LEU A 315 -0.21 -8.76 -4.18
CA LEU A 315 -0.20 -10.23 -4.23
C LEU A 315 0.62 -10.82 -3.09
N CYS A 316 1.85 -10.32 -2.88
CA CYS A 316 2.69 -10.73 -1.76
C CYS A 316 2.04 -10.46 -0.39
N PHE A 317 1.37 -9.32 -0.24
CA PHE A 317 0.64 -8.98 0.98
C PHE A 317 -0.49 -9.98 1.26
N ASN A 318 -1.31 -10.26 0.24
CA ASN A 318 -2.43 -11.20 0.36
C ASN A 318 -1.93 -12.61 0.66
N GLU A 319 -0.79 -13.02 0.09
CA GLU A 319 -0.16 -14.30 0.39
C GLU A 319 0.28 -14.39 1.85
N LEU A 320 0.92 -13.36 2.40
CA LEU A 320 1.34 -13.34 3.81
C LEU A 320 0.15 -13.32 4.78
N VAL A 321 -0.96 -12.67 4.40
CA VAL A 321 -2.23 -12.74 5.13
C VAL A 321 -2.80 -14.16 5.06
N PHE A 322 -2.87 -14.74 3.87
CA PHE A 322 -3.39 -16.10 3.66
C PHE A 322 -2.57 -17.14 4.45
N ARG A 323 -1.24 -17.02 4.48
CA ARG A 323 -0.34 -17.92 5.23
C ARG A 323 -0.41 -17.72 6.75
N GLY A 324 -1.10 -16.69 7.23
CA GLY A 324 -1.27 -16.41 8.66
C GLY A 324 -0.11 -15.65 9.32
N PHE A 325 0.87 -15.15 8.56
CA PHE A 325 1.94 -14.29 9.08
C PHE A 325 1.46 -12.86 9.37
N LEU A 326 0.43 -12.41 8.64
CA LEU A 326 -0.24 -11.14 8.85
C LEU A 326 -1.70 -11.39 9.23
N ARG A 327 -2.24 -10.60 10.16
CA ARG A 327 -3.64 -10.70 10.57
C ARG A 327 -4.39 -9.38 10.39
N PRO A 328 -5.73 -9.41 10.23
CA PRO A 328 -6.54 -8.20 10.37
C PRO A 328 -6.33 -7.58 11.75
N PRO A 329 -6.36 -6.24 11.87
CA PRO A 329 -6.35 -5.59 13.16
C PRO A 329 -7.57 -5.99 13.99
N PRO A 330 -7.41 -6.15 15.31
CA PRO A 330 -8.55 -6.41 16.19
C PRO A 330 -9.55 -5.25 16.14
N PRO A 331 -10.83 -5.50 16.47
CA PRO A 331 -11.78 -4.42 16.68
C PRO A 331 -11.26 -3.46 17.76
N PRO A 332 -11.51 -2.14 17.63
CA PRO A 332 -11.16 -1.18 18.68
C PRO A 332 -11.88 -1.56 19.98
N PRO A 333 -11.23 -1.37 21.15
CA PRO A 333 -11.88 -1.57 22.43
C PRO A 333 -13.06 -0.61 22.61
N PRO A 334 -14.10 -0.99 23.37
CA PRO A 334 -15.21 -0.09 23.67
C PRO A 334 -14.69 1.18 24.37
N PRO A 335 -15.26 2.36 24.06
CA PRO A 335 -14.83 3.60 24.70
C PRO A 335 -15.03 3.53 26.22
N PRO A 336 -14.12 4.12 27.02
CA PRO A 336 -14.31 4.19 28.45
C PRO A 336 -15.61 4.94 28.79
N PRO A 337 -16.31 4.58 29.88
CA PRO A 337 -17.53 5.27 30.27
C PRO A 337 -17.25 6.77 30.45
N PRO A 338 -18.17 7.65 29.99
CA PRO A 338 -17.97 9.09 30.05
C PRO A 338 -17.73 9.52 31.49
N ARG A 339 -16.60 10.19 31.74
CA ARG A 339 -16.38 10.88 33.02
C ARG A 339 -17.28 12.12 33.09
N PRO A 340 -17.87 12.44 34.24
CA PRO A 340 -18.62 13.69 34.40
C PRO A 340 -17.69 14.88 34.14
N ALA A 341 -18.09 15.71 33.16
CA ALA A 341 -17.64 17.07 32.83
C ALA A 341 -16.15 17.44 33.02
N ASP A 342 -15.46 17.70 31.90
CA ASP A 342 -14.80 19.00 31.69
C ASP A 342 -14.21 19.16 30.28
N HIS A 343 -14.12 18.10 29.48
CA HIS A 343 -13.74 18.21 28.07
C HIS A 343 -14.66 17.35 27.20
N PRO A 344 -15.25 17.88 26.11
CA PRO A 344 -15.96 17.04 25.15
C PRO A 344 -14.96 16.00 24.62
N PRO A 345 -15.33 14.71 24.57
CA PRO A 345 -14.46 13.70 24.00
C PRO A 345 -14.13 14.11 22.56
N LYS A 346 -12.85 14.09 22.21
CA LYS A 346 -12.47 14.14 20.80
C LYS A 346 -13.06 12.90 20.15
N GLU A 347 -14.09 13.08 19.33
CA GLU A 347 -14.58 12.06 18.42
C GLU A 347 -13.43 11.72 17.46
N ASP A 348 -12.66 10.68 17.81
CA ASP A 348 -11.70 10.10 16.90
C ASP A 348 -12.51 9.32 15.84
N ASP A 349 -12.90 10.00 14.76
CA ASP A 349 -13.67 9.49 13.60
C ASP A 349 -13.05 8.26 12.87
N ASP A 350 -11.90 7.76 13.32
CA ASP A 350 -11.21 6.60 12.75
C ASP A 350 -11.86 5.25 13.13
N VAL A 351 -12.89 5.24 13.99
CA VAL A 351 -13.52 4.00 14.53
C VAL A 351 -14.30 3.20 13.46
N VAL A 352 -14.83 3.84 12.41
CA VAL A 352 -15.50 3.15 11.27
C VAL A 352 -14.50 2.57 10.25
N GLY A 353 -13.20 2.58 10.57
CA GLY A 353 -12.13 2.00 9.76
C GLY A 353 -12.16 0.48 9.60
N THR A 354 -12.94 -0.23 10.41
CA THR A 354 -12.96 -1.71 10.51
C THR A 354 -13.98 -2.39 9.59
N CYS A 355 -15.04 -1.71 9.15
CA CYS A 355 -15.97 -2.23 8.14
C CYS A 355 -15.36 -1.97 6.73
N SER A 356 -14.38 -2.78 6.33
CA SER A 356 -13.77 -2.78 4.99
C SER A 356 -13.64 -4.21 4.48
N LEU A 357 -14.06 -4.46 3.24
CA LEU A 357 -13.90 -5.78 2.58
C LEU A 357 -12.45 -6.18 2.35
N ASN A 358 -11.63 -5.18 2.00
CA ASN A 358 -10.20 -5.35 1.84
C ASN A 358 -9.47 -4.89 3.09
N LEU A 359 -8.50 -5.70 3.51
CA LEU A 359 -7.59 -5.42 4.62
C LEU A 359 -6.75 -4.17 4.30
N LYS A 360 -7.20 -2.99 4.75
CA LYS A 360 -6.47 -1.72 4.54
C LYS A 360 -5.20 -1.63 5.37
N SER A 361 -5.15 -2.40 6.44
CA SER A 361 -4.06 -2.49 7.39
C SER A 361 -4.02 -3.87 8.00
N CYS A 362 -2.84 -4.32 8.42
CA CYS A 362 -2.62 -5.56 9.14
C CYS A 362 -1.95 -5.31 10.49
N VAL A 363 -1.93 -6.37 11.30
CA VAL A 363 -1.11 -6.50 12.49
C VAL A 363 -0.24 -7.75 12.35
N VAL A 364 0.86 -7.77 13.08
CA VAL A 364 1.76 -8.92 13.19
C VAL A 364 1.65 -9.42 14.61
N ASP A 365 1.38 -10.70 14.79
CA ASP A 365 1.31 -11.30 16.11
C ASP A 365 2.64 -11.34 16.82
N ASP A 366 2.61 -11.30 18.15
CA ASP A 366 3.83 -11.24 18.96
C ASP A 366 4.73 -12.45 18.75
N ALA A 367 4.16 -13.66 18.59
CA ALA A 367 4.91 -14.85 18.21
C ALA A 367 5.65 -14.65 16.87
N VAL A 368 4.97 -14.09 15.87
CA VAL A 368 5.58 -13.81 14.56
C VAL A 368 6.58 -12.65 14.66
N LYS A 369 6.29 -11.58 15.40
CA LYS A 369 7.20 -10.45 15.65
C LYS A 369 8.51 -10.91 16.29
N SER A 370 8.46 -11.88 17.21
CA SER A 370 9.64 -12.47 17.84
C SER A 370 10.41 -13.41 16.90
N PHE A 371 9.70 -14.10 16.00
CA PHE A 371 10.27 -15.01 15.02
C PHE A 371 11.03 -14.30 13.89
N ILE A 372 10.51 -13.19 13.36
CA ILE A 372 11.07 -12.54 12.16
C ILE A 372 12.55 -12.13 12.32
N PRO A 373 13.00 -11.51 13.44
CA PRO A 373 14.42 -11.18 13.62
C PRO A 373 15.34 -12.40 13.58
N ASP A 374 14.94 -13.51 14.21
CA ASP A 374 15.72 -14.75 14.26
C ASP A 374 15.86 -15.38 12.87
N ILE A 375 14.73 -15.52 12.15
CA ILE A 375 14.77 -16.07 10.79
C ILE A 375 15.49 -15.13 9.82
N SER A 376 15.42 -13.81 10.04
CA SER A 376 16.18 -12.84 9.24
C SER A 376 17.68 -13.02 9.42
N LYS A 377 18.15 -13.31 10.64
CA LYS A 377 19.57 -13.55 10.93
C LYS A 377 20.03 -14.87 10.31
N SER A 378 19.29 -15.95 10.54
CA SER A 378 19.66 -17.28 10.07
C SER A 378 19.62 -17.38 8.54
N ASP A 379 18.57 -16.89 7.88
CA ASP A 379 18.41 -16.97 6.42
C ASP A 379 19.43 -16.07 5.68
N ASN A 380 19.90 -15.00 6.33
CA ASN A 380 20.96 -14.13 5.81
C ASN A 380 22.36 -14.46 6.33
N PHE A 381 22.52 -15.46 7.20
CA PHE A 381 23.82 -15.93 7.72
C PHE A 381 24.61 -14.80 8.40
N VAL A 382 23.92 -14.01 9.21
CA VAL A 382 24.46 -12.85 9.92
C VAL A 382 24.16 -12.94 11.40
N VAL A 383 25.11 -12.51 12.23
CA VAL A 383 24.96 -12.47 13.70
C VAL A 383 23.92 -11.42 14.10
N ASP A 384 23.98 -10.27 13.42
CA ASP A 384 23.07 -9.15 13.59
C ASP A 384 22.09 -9.03 12.42
N LEU A 385 21.06 -8.21 12.57
CA LEU A 385 20.14 -7.89 11.48
C LEU A 385 20.90 -7.38 10.24
N PRO A 386 20.46 -7.75 9.02
CA PRO A 386 20.98 -7.17 7.78
C PRO A 386 21.06 -5.64 7.87
N THR A 387 22.19 -5.07 7.43
CA THR A 387 22.54 -3.66 7.65
C THR A 387 21.43 -2.68 7.22
N HIS A 388 20.75 -2.96 6.11
CA HIS A 388 19.64 -2.15 5.63
C HIS A 388 18.42 -2.16 6.57
N LEU A 389 18.03 -3.33 7.10
CA LEU A 389 16.96 -3.45 8.09
C LEU A 389 17.37 -2.77 9.40
N ARG A 390 18.63 -2.95 9.82
CA ARG A 390 19.17 -2.34 11.04
C ARG A 390 19.08 -0.81 10.99
N HIS A 391 19.54 -0.18 9.91
CA HIS A 391 19.49 1.27 9.77
C HIS A 391 18.07 1.82 9.71
N GLN A 392 17.14 1.13 9.03
CA GLN A 392 15.73 1.54 8.99
C GLN A 392 15.05 1.41 10.34
N LEU A 393 15.28 0.29 11.05
CA LEU A 393 14.80 0.08 12.41
C LEU A 393 15.35 1.16 13.36
N GLU A 394 16.63 1.51 13.23
CA GLU A 394 17.27 2.55 14.04
C GLU A 394 16.61 3.92 13.83
N ILE A 395 16.36 4.31 12.58
CA ILE A 395 15.62 5.55 12.26
C ILE A 395 14.20 5.50 12.84
N ARG A 396 13.49 4.38 12.72
CA ARG A 396 12.14 4.25 13.27
C ARG A 396 12.12 4.34 14.80
N LYS A 397 13.11 3.73 15.48
CA LYS A 397 13.28 3.86 16.93
C LYS A 397 13.53 5.31 17.36
N MET A 398 14.29 6.08 16.58
CA MET A 398 14.47 7.53 16.84
C MET A 398 13.15 8.29 16.73
N VAL A 399 12.34 8.00 15.72
CA VAL A 399 10.99 8.60 15.55
C VAL A 399 10.09 8.26 16.75
N GLN A 400 10.07 7.00 17.18
CA GLN A 400 9.25 6.56 18.33
C GLN A 400 9.70 7.19 19.66
N ARG A 401 11.00 7.34 19.90
CA ARG A 401 11.51 8.08 21.06
C ARG A 401 11.06 9.53 21.06
N SER A 402 11.06 10.17 19.90
CA SER A 402 10.55 11.54 19.75
C SER A 402 9.05 11.66 20.08
N LEU A 403 8.26 10.61 19.86
CA LEU A 403 6.84 10.57 20.23
C LEU A 403 6.67 10.43 21.75
N LYS A 404 7.38 9.48 22.37
CA LYS A 404 7.31 9.20 23.82
C LYS A 404 7.79 10.37 24.68
N ALA A 405 8.83 11.10 24.26
CA ALA A 405 9.35 12.28 24.97
C ALA A 405 8.32 13.41 25.14
N ARG A 406 7.21 13.42 24.37
CA ARG A 406 6.16 14.44 24.44
C ARG A 406 4.97 14.05 25.33
N ASN A 407 4.85 12.79 25.73
CA ASN A 407 3.80 12.28 26.62
C ASN A 407 4.40 11.89 27.99
N PRO A 408 4.67 12.85 28.90
CA PRO A 408 5.32 12.58 30.20
C PRO A 408 4.52 11.67 31.15
N LYS A 409 3.25 11.38 30.86
CA LYS A 409 2.40 10.48 31.66
C LYS A 409 2.78 8.99 31.59
N GLN A 410 3.73 8.59 30.74
CA GLN A 410 4.18 7.20 30.57
C GLN A 410 5.66 6.97 30.95
N GLN A 411 6.35 7.95 31.55
CA GLN A 411 7.73 7.77 32.00
C GLN A 411 7.75 7.19 33.43
N PRO A 412 8.53 6.12 33.69
CA PRO A 412 8.78 5.65 35.05
C PRO A 412 9.45 6.75 35.88
N LEU A 413 8.96 6.97 37.11
CA LEU A 413 9.42 8.00 38.06
C LEU A 413 10.94 8.04 38.27
N GLN A 414 11.66 6.93 38.03
CA GLN A 414 13.12 6.85 38.17
C GLN A 414 13.90 7.66 37.12
N GLN A 415 13.37 7.90 35.91
CA GLN A 415 14.10 8.65 34.87
C GLN A 415 14.00 10.18 35.00
N GLN A 416 13.06 10.69 35.80
CA GLN A 416 12.88 12.13 36.03
C GLN A 416 13.94 12.71 36.98
N ALA A 417 14.51 11.89 37.86
CA ALA A 417 15.51 12.34 38.83
C ALA A 417 16.92 12.56 38.22
N GLN A 418 17.25 11.92 37.09
CA GLN A 418 18.59 12.02 36.47
C GLN A 418 18.78 13.18 35.49
N ALA A 419 17.71 13.89 35.11
CA ALA A 419 17.74 14.93 34.07
C ALA A 419 18.16 16.33 34.58
N ALA A 420 18.50 16.47 35.86
CA ALA A 420 18.78 17.75 36.52
C ALA A 420 20.25 18.22 36.46
N ALA A 421 21.10 17.60 35.64
CA ALA A 421 22.51 17.99 35.49
C ALA A 421 22.84 18.46 34.06
N ASP A 422 23.39 19.67 33.98
CA ASP A 422 23.95 20.39 32.83
C ASP A 422 24.18 19.63 31.51
N LYS A 423 23.23 19.82 30.59
CA LYS A 423 23.37 20.05 29.13
C LYS A 423 21.99 19.81 28.52
N LYS A 424 21.47 20.75 27.73
CA LYS A 424 20.21 20.55 26.99
C LYS A 424 20.33 19.23 26.22
N PRO A 425 19.44 18.24 26.45
CA PRO A 425 19.57 16.93 25.83
C PRO A 425 19.60 17.09 24.29
N PRO A 426 20.44 16.33 23.58
CA PRO A 426 20.57 16.44 22.13
C PRO A 426 19.22 16.20 21.46
N HIS A 427 18.97 16.86 20.33
CA HIS A 427 17.68 16.78 19.66
C HIS A 427 17.41 15.30 19.26
N PRO A 428 16.20 14.74 19.49
CA PRO A 428 15.92 13.31 19.28
C PRO A 428 16.27 12.78 17.87
N MET A 429 16.25 13.66 16.88
CA MET A 429 16.54 13.36 15.47
C MET A 429 17.99 13.67 15.05
N ASP A 430 18.85 14.22 15.91
CA ASP A 430 20.27 14.46 15.59
C ASP A 430 21.02 13.15 15.35
N GLY A 431 20.62 12.07 16.03
CA GLY A 431 21.14 10.72 15.81
C GLY A 431 20.96 10.25 14.37
N MET A 432 19.84 10.59 13.73
CA MET A 432 19.61 10.27 12.32
C MET A 432 20.59 11.01 11.43
N VAL A 433 20.85 12.30 11.70
CA VAL A 433 21.84 13.07 10.92
C VAL A 433 23.24 12.48 11.07
N LYS A 434 23.60 12.05 12.29
CA LYS A 434 24.88 11.36 12.54
C LYS A 434 24.96 10.04 11.75
N LEU A 435 23.91 9.23 11.78
CA LEU A 435 23.81 7.99 11.00
C LEU A 435 24.01 8.29 9.51
N LEU A 436 23.23 9.21 8.94
CA LEU A 436 23.28 9.55 7.52
C LEU A 436 24.66 10.07 7.08
N LYS A 437 25.38 10.79 7.95
CA LYS A 437 26.75 11.25 7.68
C LYS A 437 27.80 10.15 7.78
N GLY A 438 27.55 9.12 8.58
CA GLY A 438 28.45 7.98 8.79
C GLY A 438 28.25 6.83 7.80
N LEU A 439 27.26 6.91 6.90
CA LEU A 439 27.05 5.91 5.86
C LEU A 439 28.23 5.96 4.84
N PRO A 440 28.75 4.80 4.41
CA PRO A 440 29.71 4.72 3.29
C PRO A 440 29.19 5.44 2.03
N GLU A 441 30.08 5.97 1.18
CA GLU A 441 29.66 6.68 -0.05
C GLU A 441 28.84 5.78 -0.99
N GLU A 442 29.11 4.48 -0.98
CA GLU A 442 28.43 3.47 -1.79
C GLU A 442 27.15 2.93 -1.15
N TYR A 443 26.87 3.26 0.11
CA TYR A 443 25.74 2.69 0.83
C TYR A 443 24.42 3.29 0.34
N ARG A 444 23.43 2.41 0.12
CA ARG A 444 22.09 2.79 -0.29
C ARG A 444 21.09 2.72 0.82
N LEU A 445 20.40 3.84 1.00
CA LEU A 445 19.21 3.92 1.84
C LEU A 445 18.02 4.29 0.94
N ASN A 446 17.15 3.31 0.68
CA ASN A 446 16.01 3.48 -0.23
C ASN A 446 14.76 4.02 0.47
N VAL A 447 14.56 3.67 1.75
CA VAL A 447 13.38 4.05 2.54
C VAL A 447 13.77 4.88 3.76
N ILE A 448 13.14 6.03 3.92
CA ILE A 448 13.13 6.82 5.14
C ILE A 448 11.67 7.14 5.48
N ASP A 449 11.16 6.52 6.55
CA ASP A 449 9.85 6.82 7.10
C ASP A 449 9.95 7.57 8.42
N LEU A 450 9.50 8.83 8.39
CA LEU A 450 9.44 9.72 9.52
C LEU A 450 8.00 10.01 9.94
N GLY A 451 7.06 9.14 9.53
CA GLY A 451 5.65 9.29 9.82
C GLY A 451 5.39 9.42 11.33
N GLY A 452 4.62 10.44 11.73
CA GLY A 452 4.34 10.75 13.13
C GLY A 452 5.39 11.63 13.81
N CYS A 453 6.56 11.87 13.21
CA CYS A 453 7.63 12.63 13.85
C CYS A 453 7.30 14.13 13.97
N GLN A 454 7.04 14.61 15.18
CA GLN A 454 6.68 16.00 15.47
C GLN A 454 7.88 16.91 15.81
N SER A 455 9.12 16.41 15.71
CA SER A 455 10.35 17.15 16.05
C SER A 455 11.21 17.46 14.82
N LEU A 456 10.66 17.32 13.60
CA LEU A 456 11.46 17.49 12.38
C LEU A 456 11.80 18.95 12.09
N GLU A 457 13.05 19.31 12.30
CA GLU A 457 13.61 20.58 11.85
C GLU A 457 14.10 20.59 10.39
N LYS A 458 14.27 21.80 9.85
CA LYS A 458 14.79 22.06 8.49
C LYS A 458 16.18 21.47 8.25
N LEU A 459 17.04 21.41 9.27
CA LEU A 459 18.38 20.83 9.16
C LEU A 459 18.33 19.33 8.89
N HIS A 460 17.44 18.60 9.55
CA HIS A 460 17.21 17.17 9.32
C HIS A 460 16.81 16.91 7.86
N LEU A 461 15.83 17.67 7.35
CA LEU A 461 15.37 17.56 5.95
C LEU A 461 16.49 17.86 4.95
N LYS A 462 17.36 18.84 5.23
CA LYS A 462 18.54 19.12 4.39
C LYS A 462 19.54 17.95 4.39
N SER A 463 19.67 17.22 5.49
CA SER A 463 20.53 16.04 5.57
C SER A 463 19.96 14.89 4.74
N ILE A 464 18.65 14.66 4.82
CA ILE A 464 17.94 13.65 4.03
C ILE A 464 18.11 13.90 2.52
N CYS A 465 18.07 15.18 2.09
CA CYS A 465 18.29 15.54 0.68
C CYS A 465 19.69 15.16 0.13
N LYS A 466 20.64 14.74 0.99
CA LYS A 466 21.95 14.24 0.55
C LYS A 466 21.95 12.75 0.21
N VAL A 467 20.90 12.02 0.60
CA VAL A 467 20.75 10.58 0.34
C VAL A 467 20.13 10.39 -1.04
N THR A 468 20.97 10.36 -2.07
CA THR A 468 20.48 10.36 -3.47
C THR A 468 19.88 9.03 -3.92
N SER A 469 20.12 7.93 -3.20
CA SER A 469 19.52 6.61 -3.42
C SER A 469 18.06 6.51 -2.94
N LEU A 470 17.53 7.55 -2.29
CA LEU A 470 16.24 7.49 -1.63
C LEU A 470 15.10 7.35 -2.64
N LYS A 471 14.29 6.30 -2.48
CA LYS A 471 13.11 5.97 -3.30
C LYS A 471 11.79 6.22 -2.59
N TYR A 472 11.76 6.15 -1.26
CA TYR A 472 10.58 6.41 -0.44
C TYR A 472 10.89 7.38 0.68
N LEU A 473 10.13 8.47 0.76
CA LEU A 473 10.17 9.43 1.87
C LEU A 473 8.76 9.66 2.40
N SER A 474 8.56 9.35 3.68
CA SER A 474 7.32 9.67 4.40
C SER A 474 7.60 10.72 5.47
N LEU A 475 6.86 11.83 5.36
CA LEU A 475 6.72 12.91 6.32
C LEU A 475 5.27 13.00 6.81
N ARG A 476 4.51 11.90 6.70
CA ARG A 476 3.10 11.86 7.06
C ARG A 476 2.89 12.21 8.54
N ASN A 477 1.86 12.98 8.88
CA ASN A 477 1.56 13.32 10.28
C ASN A 477 2.79 13.89 11.00
N THR A 478 3.46 14.87 10.37
CA THR A 478 4.59 15.60 10.95
C THR A 478 4.26 17.09 11.03
N ASN A 479 5.02 17.84 11.83
CA ASN A 479 4.89 19.30 11.94
C ASN A 479 5.64 20.08 10.85
N VAL A 480 6.16 19.38 9.83
CA VAL A 480 6.95 20.00 8.75
C VAL A 480 6.10 21.02 8.01
N SER A 481 6.56 22.27 8.01
CA SER A 481 5.87 23.39 7.37
C SER A 481 6.48 23.81 6.03
N ARG A 482 7.70 23.38 5.71
CA ARG A 482 8.38 23.75 4.45
C ARG A 482 9.33 22.66 3.97
N LEU A 483 9.16 22.26 2.71
CA LEU A 483 10.08 21.37 2.02
C LEU A 483 11.33 22.13 1.51
N PRO A 484 12.56 21.63 1.73
CA PRO A 484 13.77 22.28 1.23
C PRO A 484 13.87 22.17 -0.30
N LYS A 485 14.31 23.24 -0.97
CA LYS A 485 14.54 23.24 -2.44
C LYS A 485 15.50 22.13 -2.91
N LYS A 486 16.38 21.66 -2.02
CA LYS A 486 17.30 20.54 -2.26
C LYS A 486 16.60 19.19 -2.45
N MET A 487 15.30 19.07 -2.18
CA MET A 487 14.57 17.84 -2.49
C MET A 487 14.62 17.47 -3.98
N LYS A 488 14.84 18.43 -4.88
CA LYS A 488 15.10 18.16 -6.30
C LYS A 488 16.33 17.24 -6.53
N ASP A 489 17.24 17.17 -5.56
CA ASP A 489 18.45 16.36 -5.63
C ASP A 489 18.13 14.87 -5.33
N LEU A 490 16.93 14.56 -4.84
CA LEU A 490 16.41 13.19 -4.64
C LEU A 490 15.81 12.67 -5.95
N TRP A 491 16.65 12.39 -6.93
CA TRP A 491 16.23 12.07 -8.30
C TRP A 491 15.66 10.65 -8.45
N GLN A 492 16.00 9.72 -7.54
CA GLN A 492 15.41 8.37 -7.47
C GLN A 492 14.08 8.34 -6.70
N LEU A 493 13.61 9.46 -6.13
CA LEU A 493 12.46 9.45 -5.26
C LEU A 493 11.19 9.08 -6.03
N GLU A 494 10.61 7.92 -5.69
CA GLU A 494 9.42 7.36 -6.32
C GLU A 494 8.15 7.69 -5.51
N THR A 495 8.23 7.67 -4.18
CA THR A 495 7.12 8.01 -3.27
C THR A 495 7.48 9.17 -2.37
N LEU A 496 6.65 10.21 -2.39
CA LEU A 496 6.64 11.28 -1.39
C LEU A 496 5.29 11.28 -0.67
N ASP A 497 5.30 10.92 0.62
CA ASP A 497 4.13 10.94 1.48
C ASP A 497 4.20 12.13 2.44
N ILE A 498 3.30 13.09 2.27
CA ILE A 498 3.16 14.29 3.10
C ILE A 498 1.72 14.43 3.61
N ARG A 499 0.98 13.32 3.69
CA ARG A 499 -0.38 13.34 4.22
C ARG A 499 -0.41 13.82 5.67
N ASP A 500 -1.52 14.42 6.08
CA ASP A 500 -1.72 14.85 7.47
C ASP A 500 -0.61 15.80 7.99
N THR A 501 0.05 16.56 7.11
CA THR A 501 1.05 17.59 7.48
C THR A 501 0.37 18.95 7.62
N ASN A 502 -0.22 19.21 8.79
CA ASN A 502 -1.14 20.33 9.01
C ASN A 502 -0.57 21.72 8.68
N ASN A 503 0.76 21.88 8.70
CA ASN A 503 1.43 23.17 8.47
C ASN A 503 1.97 23.34 7.03
N MET A 504 1.74 22.38 6.13
CA MET A 504 2.31 22.40 4.79
C MET A 504 1.55 23.38 3.87
N PRO A 505 2.21 24.40 3.28
CA PRO A 505 1.55 25.34 2.39
C PRO A 505 1.19 24.67 1.07
N ALA A 506 0.07 25.07 0.46
CA ALA A 506 -0.40 24.54 -0.82
C ALA A 506 0.65 24.67 -1.96
N THR A 507 1.59 25.61 -1.83
CA THR A 507 2.65 25.87 -2.80
C THR A 507 3.97 25.14 -2.52
N ALA A 508 4.02 24.19 -1.57
CA ALA A 508 5.25 23.52 -1.14
C ALA A 508 6.04 22.90 -2.31
N MET A 509 5.35 22.30 -3.27
CA MET A 509 5.94 21.66 -4.45
C MET A 509 6.24 22.62 -5.61
N ARG A 510 5.90 23.91 -5.50
CA ARG A 510 6.03 24.88 -6.63
C ARG A 510 7.45 25.00 -7.18
N ARG A 511 8.47 24.80 -6.34
CA ARG A 511 9.91 24.96 -6.67
C ARG A 511 10.69 23.64 -6.60
N ILE A 512 9.99 22.52 -6.53
CA ILE A 512 10.58 21.19 -6.40
C ILE A 512 10.09 20.37 -7.60
N TYR A 513 11.03 19.77 -8.32
CA TYR A 513 10.70 18.85 -9.40
C TYR A 513 11.41 17.52 -9.15
N LEU A 514 10.60 16.46 -9.04
CA LEU A 514 11.04 15.11 -8.77
C LEU A 514 10.76 14.27 -10.02
N HIS A 515 11.78 14.09 -10.85
CA HIS A 515 11.65 13.47 -12.16
C HIS A 515 11.16 12.00 -12.09
N GLY A 516 11.60 11.26 -11.07
CA GLY A 516 11.25 9.86 -10.83
C GLY A 516 9.96 9.63 -10.05
N LEU A 517 9.22 10.68 -9.68
CA LEU A 517 8.09 10.55 -8.77
C LEU A 517 6.93 9.77 -9.40
N LYS A 518 6.57 8.66 -8.76
CA LYS A 518 5.44 7.80 -9.12
C LYS A 518 4.22 8.11 -8.24
N HIS A 519 4.42 8.41 -6.96
CA HIS A 519 3.35 8.63 -5.99
C HIS A 519 3.56 9.93 -5.21
N LEU A 520 2.64 10.88 -5.41
CA LEU A 520 2.50 12.06 -4.55
C LEU A 520 1.27 11.88 -3.65
N LEU A 521 1.51 11.62 -2.37
CA LEU A 521 0.45 11.45 -1.38
C LEU A 521 0.36 12.72 -0.53
N ALA A 522 -0.68 13.52 -0.77
CA ALA A 522 -0.93 14.76 -0.06
C ALA A 522 -2.37 14.85 0.45
N GLY A 523 -2.64 15.90 1.22
CA GLY A 523 -3.92 16.14 1.87
C GLY A 523 -4.01 15.50 3.25
N GLY A 524 -4.80 16.11 4.13
CA GLY A 524 -5.26 15.46 5.36
C GLY A 524 -6.35 14.43 5.09
N ASN A 525 -6.56 13.51 6.03
CA ASN A 525 -7.88 12.89 6.18
C ASN A 525 -8.91 14.00 6.36
N ILE A 526 -10.00 13.90 5.62
CA ILE A 526 -11.11 14.82 5.74
C ILE A 526 -11.79 14.47 7.06
N THR A 527 -11.44 15.19 8.12
CA THR A 527 -12.35 15.36 9.25
C THR A 527 -13.43 16.29 8.76
N THR A 528 -14.62 15.77 8.53
CA THR A 528 -15.81 16.59 8.41
C THR A 528 -16.03 17.17 9.82
N GLY A 529 -15.42 18.32 10.11
CA GLY A 529 -15.32 18.85 11.46
C GLY A 529 -16.69 18.98 12.14
N GLY A 530 -16.86 18.30 13.27
CA GLY A 530 -17.78 18.70 14.33
C GLY A 530 -17.14 19.89 15.06
N GLY A 531 -17.75 21.05 14.92
CA GLY A 531 -17.28 22.30 15.49
C GLY A 531 -18.36 23.34 15.32
N GLU A 532 -19.42 23.23 16.13
CA GLU A 532 -20.45 24.25 16.23
C GLU A 532 -19.81 25.57 16.69
N GLY A 533 -20.16 26.67 16.01
CA GLY A 533 -19.88 28.03 16.46
C GLY A 533 -19.00 28.90 15.56
N LYS A 534 -18.46 28.41 14.44
CA LYS A 534 -17.84 29.27 13.41
C LYS A 534 -18.37 28.88 12.03
N ASN A 535 -19.08 29.82 11.40
CA ASN A 535 -19.65 29.83 10.05
C ASN A 535 -19.31 28.61 9.18
N ASN A 536 -20.37 27.93 8.72
CA ASN A 536 -20.41 26.81 7.77
C ASN A 536 -19.60 27.04 6.47
N GLU A 537 -18.28 27.08 6.55
CA GLU A 537 -17.39 26.84 5.42
C GLU A 537 -17.03 25.35 5.42
N ALA A 538 -17.47 24.64 4.38
CA ALA A 538 -17.11 23.25 4.12
C ALA A 538 -15.61 23.04 4.39
N GLY A 539 -15.29 22.13 5.33
CA GLY A 539 -13.97 21.97 5.92
C GLY A 539 -12.82 22.18 4.92
N SER A 540 -12.04 23.25 5.13
CA SER A 540 -10.93 23.61 4.24
C SER A 540 -9.85 22.51 4.29
N ILE A 541 -9.82 21.64 3.29
CA ILE A 541 -8.77 20.63 3.16
C ILE A 541 -7.43 21.35 2.97
N SER A 542 -6.50 21.17 3.91
CA SER A 542 -5.10 21.53 3.73
C SER A 542 -4.49 20.60 2.67
N THR A 543 -4.39 21.08 1.44
CA THR A 543 -3.80 20.30 0.36
C THR A 543 -2.92 21.12 -0.58
N LEU A 544 -2.11 20.41 -1.37
CA LEU A 544 -1.21 20.97 -2.35
C LEU A 544 -1.91 21.39 -3.63
N LEU A 545 -1.46 22.49 -4.23
CA LEU A 545 -1.73 22.77 -5.63
C LEU A 545 -1.08 21.70 -6.52
N VAL A 546 -1.66 21.46 -7.69
CA VAL A 546 -1.03 20.65 -8.74
C VAL A 546 0.39 21.18 -8.99
N PRO A 547 1.45 20.36 -8.83
CA PRO A 547 2.81 20.81 -9.08
C PRO A 547 2.97 21.31 -10.52
N ARG A 548 3.73 22.39 -10.71
CA ARG A 548 4.01 22.96 -12.04
C ARG A 548 4.75 21.98 -12.96
N ARG A 549 5.51 21.07 -12.38
CA ARG A 549 6.21 19.99 -13.09
C ARG A 549 5.92 18.68 -12.37
N ILE A 550 5.37 17.72 -13.11
CA ILE A 550 5.05 16.37 -12.64
C ILE A 550 5.83 15.39 -13.53
N GLY A 551 6.30 14.28 -12.95
CA GLY A 551 7.01 13.25 -13.71
C GLY A 551 6.04 12.50 -14.63
N LYS A 552 6.48 12.14 -15.85
CA LYS A 552 5.65 11.33 -16.77
C LYS A 552 5.31 9.93 -16.21
N LYS A 553 6.11 9.45 -15.26
CA LYS A 553 5.94 8.17 -14.55
C LYS A 553 4.96 8.24 -13.37
N THR A 554 4.25 9.34 -13.18
CA THR A 554 3.34 9.50 -12.04
C THR A 554 2.11 8.60 -12.19
N GLU A 555 1.94 7.68 -11.25
CA GLU A 555 0.84 6.72 -11.17
C GLU A 555 -0.25 7.15 -10.18
N THR A 556 0.13 7.91 -9.14
CA THR A 556 -0.78 8.35 -8.08
C THR A 556 -0.61 9.82 -7.75
N LEU A 557 -1.70 10.58 -7.87
CA LEU A 557 -1.85 11.93 -7.33
C LEU A 557 -3.01 11.90 -6.35
N ARG A 558 -2.76 12.10 -5.05
CA ARG A 558 -3.82 12.11 -4.03
C ARG A 558 -4.12 13.52 -3.54
N HIS A 559 -5.38 13.90 -3.66
CA HIS A 559 -6.01 15.14 -3.18
C HIS A 559 -5.35 16.45 -3.64
N VAL A 560 -4.86 16.57 -4.88
CA VAL A 560 -4.28 17.83 -5.37
C VAL A 560 -5.37 18.86 -5.71
N ARG A 561 -5.15 20.13 -5.32
CA ARG A 561 -6.06 21.26 -5.60
C ARG A 561 -5.78 21.85 -6.98
N ILE A 562 -6.83 21.95 -7.78
CA ILE A 562 -6.86 22.62 -9.07
C ILE A 562 -6.99 24.12 -8.81
N LYS A 563 -6.07 24.92 -9.36
CA LYS A 563 -6.17 26.39 -9.32
C LYS A 563 -6.49 26.96 -10.68
N ASP A 564 -5.76 26.51 -11.70
CA ASP A 564 -5.99 26.87 -13.10
C ASP A 564 -6.51 25.61 -13.80
N GLY A 565 -7.83 25.51 -13.96
CA GLY A 565 -8.48 24.33 -14.54
C GLY A 565 -7.88 23.91 -15.86
N ARG A 566 -7.65 24.87 -16.76
CA ARG A 566 -7.09 24.59 -18.10
C ARG A 566 -5.68 24.04 -17.99
N ALA A 567 -4.78 24.75 -17.29
CA ALA A 567 -3.37 24.37 -17.23
C ALA A 567 -3.11 23.13 -16.36
N ASP A 568 -3.84 22.96 -15.26
CA ASP A 568 -3.63 21.89 -14.29
C ASP A 568 -4.27 20.57 -14.76
N LEU A 569 -5.51 20.61 -15.29
CA LEU A 569 -6.19 19.40 -15.77
C LEU A 569 -5.58 18.90 -17.09
N GLN A 570 -5.13 19.80 -17.98
CA GLN A 570 -4.36 19.39 -19.16
C GLN A 570 -3.06 18.67 -18.76
N ARG A 571 -2.36 19.15 -17.72
CA ARG A 571 -1.15 18.51 -17.21
C ARG A 571 -1.44 17.14 -16.62
N ILE A 572 -2.49 17.00 -15.82
CA ILE A 572 -2.94 15.70 -15.27
C ILE A 572 -3.31 14.74 -16.42
N GLY A 573 -4.04 15.23 -17.42
CA GLY A 573 -4.44 14.44 -18.59
C GLY A 573 -3.29 13.97 -19.47
N SER A 574 -2.08 14.54 -19.33
CA SER A 574 -0.87 14.08 -20.03
C SER A 574 -0.15 12.91 -19.35
N LEU A 575 -0.57 12.50 -18.15
CA LEU A 575 0.06 11.44 -17.38
C LEU A 575 -0.45 10.07 -17.83
N GLU A 576 0.26 9.42 -18.75
CA GLU A 576 -0.14 8.13 -19.35
C GLU A 576 -0.17 6.96 -18.37
N GLN A 577 0.58 7.06 -17.26
CA GLN A 577 0.63 5.99 -16.26
C GLN A 577 -0.31 6.25 -15.07
N LEU A 578 -1.14 7.30 -15.12
CA LEU A 578 -1.98 7.70 -14.00
C LEU A 578 -3.11 6.69 -13.76
N ARG A 579 -3.17 6.16 -12.53
CA ARG A 579 -4.12 5.13 -12.11
C ARG A 579 -4.99 5.55 -10.93
N LYS A 580 -4.46 6.41 -10.05
CA LYS A 580 -5.17 6.90 -8.87
C LYS A 580 -5.13 8.43 -8.86
N LEU A 581 -6.30 9.05 -9.07
CA LEU A 581 -6.45 10.51 -9.11
C LEU A 581 -7.36 10.97 -7.98
N GLY A 582 -6.86 11.87 -7.14
CA GLY A 582 -7.63 12.62 -6.16
C GLY A 582 -7.50 14.11 -6.43
N VAL A 583 -8.61 14.79 -6.71
CA VAL A 583 -8.61 16.23 -7.03
C VAL A 583 -9.58 17.02 -6.15
N VAL A 584 -9.21 18.26 -5.86
CA VAL A 584 -10.07 19.26 -5.23
C VAL A 584 -10.20 20.43 -6.20
N LEU A 585 -11.41 20.79 -6.60
CA LEU A 585 -11.67 21.87 -7.54
C LEU A 585 -12.91 22.66 -7.12
N ASP A 586 -13.04 23.88 -7.60
CA ASP A 586 -14.29 24.63 -7.48
C ASP A 586 -15.35 24.06 -8.44
N GLY A 587 -16.62 24.24 -8.08
CA GLY A 587 -17.77 23.73 -8.83
C GLY A 587 -18.13 24.51 -10.10
N ARG A 588 -17.21 25.28 -10.69
CA ARG A 588 -17.46 25.97 -11.97
C ARG A 588 -17.67 24.97 -13.10
N GLU A 589 -18.66 25.22 -13.95
CA GLU A 589 -19.03 24.32 -15.05
C GLU A 589 -17.84 24.00 -15.98
N ASP A 590 -17.01 25.00 -16.30
CA ASP A 590 -15.80 24.81 -17.11
C ASP A 590 -14.80 23.83 -16.47
N ASN A 591 -14.62 23.90 -15.15
CA ASN A 591 -13.71 23.00 -14.44
C ASN A 591 -14.27 21.56 -14.40
N ILE A 592 -15.59 21.41 -14.26
CA ILE A 592 -16.25 20.09 -14.32
C ILE A 592 -16.10 19.49 -15.72
N LYS A 593 -16.36 20.26 -16.78
CA LYS A 593 -16.17 19.82 -18.18
C LYS A 593 -14.72 19.41 -18.45
N LEU A 594 -13.75 20.24 -18.07
CA LEU A 594 -12.32 19.93 -18.23
C LEU A 594 -11.90 18.70 -17.43
N LEU A 595 -12.47 18.49 -16.24
CA LEU A 595 -12.19 17.31 -15.43
C LEU A 595 -12.73 16.05 -16.11
N LEU A 596 -13.97 16.08 -16.62
CA LEU A 596 -14.56 14.97 -17.37
C LEU A 596 -13.71 14.64 -18.62
N THR A 597 -13.28 15.64 -19.39
CA THR A 597 -12.34 15.40 -20.51
C THR A 597 -11.04 14.75 -20.04
N THR A 598 -10.51 15.17 -18.88
CA THR A 598 -9.28 14.61 -18.30
C THR A 598 -9.45 13.16 -17.88
N ILE A 599 -10.59 12.82 -17.28
CA ILE A 599 -10.96 11.45 -16.92
C ILE A 599 -11.09 10.60 -18.19
N GLY A 600 -11.77 11.10 -19.22
CA GLY A 600 -11.96 10.39 -20.49
C GLY A 600 -10.63 10.09 -21.20
N ARG A 601 -9.68 11.03 -21.20
CA ARG A 601 -8.32 10.81 -21.74
C ARG A 601 -7.55 9.71 -21.04
N ARG A 602 -7.88 9.38 -19.79
CA ARG A 602 -7.22 8.36 -18.94
C ARG A 602 -8.14 7.17 -18.68
N SER A 603 -9.13 6.96 -19.53
CA SER A 603 -10.18 5.94 -19.35
C SER A 603 -9.65 4.51 -19.28
N ASP A 604 -8.55 4.24 -19.96
CA ASP A 604 -7.86 2.95 -20.06
C ASP A 604 -6.91 2.65 -18.89
N THR A 605 -6.49 3.68 -18.14
CA THR A 605 -5.51 3.51 -17.03
C THR A 605 -6.09 3.80 -15.65
N LEU A 606 -7.08 4.69 -15.54
CA LEU A 606 -7.60 5.15 -14.27
C LEU A 606 -8.41 4.06 -13.55
N ARG A 607 -7.96 3.66 -12.35
CA ARG A 607 -8.60 2.64 -11.49
C ARG A 607 -9.25 3.21 -10.25
N SER A 608 -8.79 4.36 -9.75
CA SER A 608 -9.38 5.02 -8.59
C SER A 608 -9.49 6.53 -8.81
N LEU A 609 -10.69 7.06 -8.56
CA LEU A 609 -11.01 8.47 -8.70
C LEU A 609 -11.61 8.99 -7.39
N SER A 610 -11.07 10.09 -6.87
CA SER A 610 -11.63 10.84 -5.75
C SER A 610 -11.79 12.29 -6.18
N VAL A 611 -13.00 12.81 -6.14
CA VAL A 611 -13.28 14.19 -6.55
C VAL A 611 -13.96 14.92 -5.42
N TRP A 612 -13.40 16.07 -5.07
CA TRP A 612 -13.99 17.00 -4.13
C TRP A 612 -14.34 18.29 -4.84
N ILE A 613 -15.62 18.63 -4.82
CA ILE A 613 -16.15 19.88 -5.37
C ILE A 613 -16.32 20.88 -4.24
N THR A 614 -15.71 22.05 -4.40
CA THR A 614 -15.83 23.18 -3.46
C THR A 614 -16.75 24.25 -4.05
N ALA A 615 -17.16 25.21 -3.22
CA ALA A 615 -18.05 26.30 -3.64
C ALA A 615 -17.49 27.04 -4.88
N PRO A 616 -18.35 27.42 -5.84
CA PRO A 616 -17.93 28.26 -6.96
C PRO A 616 -17.50 29.67 -6.46
N PRO A 617 -16.64 30.39 -7.21
CA PRO A 617 -16.22 31.74 -6.85
C PRO A 617 -17.40 32.73 -6.73
N PRO A 618 -17.34 33.72 -5.82
CA PRO A 618 -18.43 34.67 -5.54
C PRO A 618 -18.95 35.43 -6.77
N GLU A 619 -18.08 35.71 -7.74
CA GLU A 619 -18.37 36.45 -8.97
C GLU A 619 -19.44 35.76 -9.85
N GLN A 620 -19.60 34.43 -9.73
CA GLN A 620 -20.64 33.67 -10.44
C GLN A 620 -21.91 33.45 -9.60
N ILE A 621 -21.89 33.79 -8.31
CA ILE A 621 -23.05 33.73 -7.41
C ILE A 621 -23.91 35.00 -7.58
N ALA A 622 -23.31 36.12 -8.01
CA ALA A 622 -23.97 37.43 -8.10
C ALA A 622 -24.91 37.61 -9.32
N GLY A 623 -24.94 36.68 -10.28
CA GLY A 623 -25.70 36.81 -11.53
C GLY A 623 -26.99 35.98 -11.63
N SER A 624 -27.21 35.01 -10.75
CA SER A 624 -28.49 34.31 -10.64
C SER A 624 -29.04 34.53 -9.24
N GLY A 625 -30.29 34.99 -9.13
CA GLY A 625 -31.01 35.06 -7.86
C GLY A 625 -31.28 33.70 -7.21
N SER A 626 -30.48 32.67 -7.49
CA SER A 626 -30.59 31.34 -6.91
C SER A 626 -29.65 31.20 -5.73
N ASP A 627 -30.20 31.43 -4.55
CA ASP A 627 -29.60 31.07 -3.28
C ASP A 627 -29.38 29.54 -3.25
N GLY A 628 -28.16 29.08 -3.56
CA GLY A 628 -27.73 27.69 -3.41
C GLY A 628 -27.71 26.83 -4.68
N VAL A 629 -26.53 26.69 -5.28
CA VAL A 629 -26.28 25.77 -6.40
C VAL A 629 -25.80 24.41 -5.88
N PHE A 630 -26.50 23.33 -6.22
CA PHE A 630 -26.01 21.96 -6.07
C PHE A 630 -25.15 21.57 -7.27
N VAL A 631 -23.90 21.14 -7.05
CA VAL A 631 -22.96 20.80 -8.14
C VAL A 631 -22.62 19.30 -8.11
N ILE A 632 -22.91 18.64 -9.23
CA ILE A 632 -22.63 17.22 -9.49
C ILE A 632 -21.63 17.10 -10.66
N LEU A 633 -20.90 15.98 -10.74
CA LEU A 633 -20.06 15.60 -11.89
C LEU A 633 -20.87 15.09 -13.09
N ASP A 634 -21.71 15.95 -13.66
CA ASP A 634 -22.41 15.64 -14.91
C ASP A 634 -22.15 16.70 -15.98
N SER A 635 -22.21 16.30 -17.24
CA SER A 635 -22.08 17.20 -18.38
C SER A 635 -23.46 17.69 -18.79
N LYS A 636 -23.86 18.88 -18.32
CA LYS A 636 -24.95 19.60 -18.98
C LYS A 636 -24.42 20.20 -20.28
N GLY A 637 -24.60 19.51 -21.41
CA GLY A 637 -24.32 20.12 -22.71
C GLY A 637 -24.13 19.13 -23.85
N ASN A 638 -25.04 19.18 -24.82
CA ASN A 638 -24.74 18.84 -26.20
C ASN A 638 -23.69 19.84 -26.71
N SER A 639 -22.45 19.39 -26.90
CA SER A 639 -21.54 20.10 -27.80
C SER A 639 -22.04 19.85 -29.23
N GLY A 640 -22.54 20.89 -29.89
CA GLY A 640 -22.97 20.86 -31.30
C GLY A 640 -21.85 20.63 -32.31
N ASP A 641 -20.75 19.99 -31.91
CA ASP A 641 -19.62 19.61 -32.75
C ASP A 641 -19.38 18.12 -32.51
N GLY A 642 -19.67 17.29 -33.51
CA GLY A 642 -19.80 15.83 -33.46
C GLY A 642 -18.52 15.03 -33.15
N VAL A 643 -17.80 15.36 -32.08
CA VAL A 643 -16.69 14.58 -31.52
C VAL A 643 -17.16 13.95 -30.21
N PRO A 644 -16.99 12.64 -29.98
CA PRO A 644 -17.43 12.04 -28.72
C PRO A 644 -16.57 12.55 -27.56
N VAL A 645 -17.11 13.48 -26.76
CA VAL A 645 -16.38 14.31 -25.77
C VAL A 645 -15.91 13.53 -24.52
N PHE A 646 -16.43 12.33 -24.28
CA PHE A 646 -16.13 11.56 -23.07
C PHE A 646 -16.06 10.06 -23.33
N SER A 647 -14.86 9.48 -23.22
CA SER A 647 -14.68 8.03 -23.14
C SER A 647 -14.92 7.56 -21.70
N LEU A 648 -15.77 6.54 -21.49
CA LEU A 648 -16.04 6.03 -20.16
C LEU A 648 -14.78 5.39 -19.55
N PRO A 649 -14.46 5.67 -18.27
CA PRO A 649 -13.31 5.08 -17.60
C PRO A 649 -13.57 3.61 -17.27
N SER A 650 -13.42 2.76 -18.28
CA SER A 650 -13.81 1.35 -18.26
C SER A 650 -13.07 0.53 -17.21
N ARG A 651 -11.89 0.98 -16.75
CA ARG A 651 -11.09 0.33 -15.70
C ARG A 651 -11.31 0.88 -14.30
N LEU A 652 -12.27 1.78 -14.11
CA LEU A 652 -12.50 2.40 -12.81
C LEU A 652 -13.10 1.41 -11.81
N GLU A 653 -12.34 1.08 -10.78
CA GLU A 653 -12.70 0.12 -9.73
C GLU A 653 -13.23 0.82 -8.47
N SER A 654 -12.79 2.05 -8.20
CA SER A 654 -13.16 2.80 -6.99
C SER A 654 -13.44 4.28 -7.28
N LEU A 655 -14.59 4.75 -6.80
CA LEU A 655 -15.04 6.13 -6.94
C LEU A 655 -15.39 6.72 -5.57
N ASN A 656 -14.87 7.92 -5.29
CA ASN A 656 -15.22 8.72 -4.11
C ASN A 656 -15.63 10.12 -4.54
N LEU A 657 -16.89 10.48 -4.34
CA LEU A 657 -17.43 11.78 -4.70
C LEU A 657 -17.79 12.55 -3.45
N ASN A 658 -17.25 13.77 -3.36
CA ASN A 658 -17.71 14.78 -2.43
C ASN A 658 -18.30 15.94 -3.24
N CYS A 659 -19.63 15.95 -3.35
CA CYS A 659 -20.38 16.95 -4.09
C CYS A 659 -20.53 18.24 -3.26
N PHE A 660 -20.92 19.34 -3.93
CA PHE A 660 -21.14 20.60 -3.24
C PHE A 660 -22.64 20.87 -3.10
N LYS A 661 -23.10 20.96 -1.84
CA LYS A 661 -24.46 21.39 -1.48
C LYS A 661 -24.51 22.91 -1.31
N GLY A 662 -25.34 23.57 -2.12
CA GLY A 662 -25.69 24.98 -1.96
C GLY A 662 -26.71 25.19 -0.82
N LYS A 663 -27.08 26.45 -0.57
CA LYS A 663 -28.02 26.83 0.51
C LYS A 663 -29.47 26.32 0.31
N SER A 664 -29.92 26.10 -0.91
CA SER A 664 -31.26 25.55 -1.20
C SER A 664 -31.25 24.01 -1.12
N SER A 665 -32.16 23.47 -0.32
CA SER A 665 -32.32 22.04 -0.01
C SER A 665 -33.21 21.27 -0.98
N ASN A 666 -33.76 21.91 -2.02
CA ASN A 666 -34.93 21.37 -2.72
C ASN A 666 -34.61 20.53 -3.97
N THR A 667 -33.33 20.38 -4.36
CA THR A 667 -32.97 19.56 -5.52
C THR A 667 -32.39 18.22 -5.05
N ALA A 668 -33.14 17.14 -5.30
CA ALA A 668 -32.61 15.80 -5.15
C ALA A 668 -31.44 15.59 -6.13
N GLY A 669 -30.35 15.01 -5.63
CA GLY A 669 -29.22 14.66 -6.47
C GLY A 669 -29.47 13.37 -7.23
N SER A 670 -29.00 13.33 -8.47
CA SER A 670 -28.98 12.12 -9.29
C SER A 670 -27.54 11.62 -9.45
N ILE A 671 -27.38 10.32 -9.66
CA ILE A 671 -26.09 9.75 -10.04
C ILE A 671 -25.83 10.05 -11.53
N PRO A 672 -24.67 10.65 -11.89
CA PRO A 672 -24.27 10.88 -13.27
C PRO A 672 -24.39 9.64 -14.17
N GLN A 673 -24.84 9.85 -15.41
CA GLN A 673 -25.15 8.76 -16.33
C GLN A 673 -23.93 7.88 -16.66
N TRP A 674 -22.74 8.49 -16.75
CA TRP A 674 -21.50 7.75 -17.00
C TRP A 674 -21.12 6.80 -15.85
N ILE A 675 -21.54 7.08 -14.61
CA ILE A 675 -21.27 6.20 -13.45
C ILE A 675 -22.13 4.94 -13.54
N LYS A 676 -23.38 5.08 -13.98
CA LYS A 676 -24.33 3.97 -14.14
C LYS A 676 -23.85 2.93 -15.16
N GLN A 677 -23.04 3.36 -16.12
CA GLN A 677 -22.51 2.53 -17.20
C GLN A 677 -21.16 1.87 -16.83
N LEU A 678 -20.64 2.08 -15.62
CA LEU A 678 -19.36 1.48 -15.20
C LEU A 678 -19.53 0.03 -14.76
N GLU A 679 -19.04 -0.90 -15.59
CA GLU A 679 -19.15 -2.33 -15.32
C GLU A 679 -18.17 -2.83 -14.25
N ASN A 680 -17.01 -2.18 -14.09
CA ASN A 680 -15.93 -2.61 -13.18
C ASN A 680 -15.95 -1.92 -11.82
N LEU A 681 -16.91 -1.03 -11.56
CA LEU A 681 -16.94 -0.26 -10.31
C LEU A 681 -17.29 -1.18 -9.13
N SER A 682 -16.29 -1.43 -8.29
CA SER A 682 -16.41 -2.31 -7.12
C SER A 682 -16.68 -1.56 -5.82
N LYS A 683 -16.34 -0.27 -5.78
CA LYS A 683 -16.48 0.56 -4.60
C LYS A 683 -16.94 1.97 -4.95
N ILE A 684 -18.00 2.42 -4.29
CA ILE A 684 -18.47 3.81 -4.36
C ILE A 684 -18.55 4.42 -2.96
N THR A 685 -18.15 5.68 -2.84
CA THR A 685 -18.28 6.48 -1.62
C THR A 685 -18.86 7.83 -2.01
N LEU A 686 -19.96 8.22 -1.38
CA LEU A 686 -20.70 9.43 -1.73
C LEU A 686 -20.86 10.32 -0.51
N HIS A 687 -20.52 11.61 -0.66
CA HIS A 687 -20.77 12.67 0.31
C HIS A 687 -21.53 13.79 -0.37
N HIS A 688 -22.49 14.36 0.36
CA HIS A 688 -23.33 15.46 -0.07
C HIS A 688 -23.97 15.20 -1.43
N SER A 689 -24.26 13.93 -1.79
CA SER A 689 -24.84 13.56 -3.08
C SER A 689 -26.36 13.73 -3.14
N LEU A 690 -27.02 13.88 -1.99
CA LEU A 690 -28.47 14.13 -1.89
C LEU A 690 -29.36 13.13 -2.66
N LEU A 691 -28.98 11.86 -2.69
CA LEU A 691 -29.73 10.83 -3.41
C LEU A 691 -31.11 10.61 -2.79
N ASN A 692 -32.11 10.42 -3.65
CA ASN A 692 -33.42 9.89 -3.30
C ASN A 692 -33.47 8.36 -3.50
N GLU A 693 -34.62 7.75 -3.25
CA GLU A 693 -34.85 6.31 -3.43
C GLU A 693 -34.52 5.83 -4.85
N GLU A 694 -34.95 6.57 -5.87
CA GLU A 694 -34.67 6.24 -7.27
C GLU A 694 -33.17 6.22 -7.57
N GLY A 695 -32.44 7.24 -7.11
CA GLY A 695 -30.99 7.32 -7.28
C GLY A 695 -30.24 6.16 -6.61
N LEU A 696 -30.72 5.67 -5.46
CA LEU A 696 -30.17 4.49 -4.79
C LEU A 696 -30.48 3.20 -5.56
N ARG A 697 -31.71 3.06 -6.07
CA ARG A 697 -32.13 1.93 -6.91
C ARG A 697 -31.32 1.82 -8.20
N GLU A 698 -30.94 2.95 -8.81
CA GLU A 698 -30.03 2.95 -9.95
C GLU A 698 -28.63 2.43 -9.60
N LEU A 699 -28.11 2.72 -8.40
CA LEU A 699 -26.88 2.09 -7.91
C LEU A 699 -27.08 0.60 -7.60
N GLY A 700 -28.28 0.21 -7.14
CA GLY A 700 -28.68 -1.16 -6.88
C GLY A 700 -28.50 -2.09 -8.08
N LYS A 701 -28.70 -1.58 -9.30
CA LYS A 701 -28.56 -2.33 -10.55
C LYS A 701 -27.11 -2.63 -10.95
N MET A 702 -26.11 -2.07 -10.26
CA MET A 702 -24.70 -2.26 -10.61
C MET A 702 -24.20 -3.67 -10.25
N LYS A 703 -23.74 -4.43 -11.25
CA LYS A 703 -23.41 -5.85 -11.10
C LYS A 703 -22.22 -6.15 -10.19
N ARG A 704 -21.15 -5.37 -10.28
CA ARG A 704 -19.87 -5.62 -9.57
C ARG A 704 -19.67 -4.80 -8.30
N LEU A 705 -20.69 -4.05 -7.86
CA LEU A 705 -20.53 -3.16 -6.71
C LEU A 705 -20.49 -3.97 -5.42
N ARG A 706 -19.30 -4.06 -4.81
CA ARG A 706 -19.07 -4.82 -3.57
C ARG A 706 -19.14 -3.94 -2.33
N CYS A 707 -18.78 -2.67 -2.43
CA CYS A 707 -18.76 -1.74 -1.31
C CYS A 707 -19.50 -0.44 -1.63
N LEU A 708 -20.54 -0.17 -0.86
CA LEU A 708 -21.29 1.09 -0.88
C LEU A 708 -21.06 1.84 0.43
N LYS A 709 -20.60 3.08 0.32
CA LYS A 709 -20.49 4.01 1.45
C LYS A 709 -21.32 5.26 1.20
N LEU A 710 -22.36 5.43 2.00
CA LEU A 710 -23.19 6.61 2.05
C LEU A 710 -22.74 7.43 3.26
N CYS A 711 -22.27 8.65 3.02
CA CYS A 711 -21.72 9.51 4.05
C CYS A 711 -22.55 10.79 4.18
N ARG A 712 -22.08 11.79 4.94
CA ARG A 712 -22.80 13.03 5.24
C ARG A 712 -23.62 13.56 4.07
N GLU A 713 -24.93 13.71 4.28
CA GLU A 713 -25.92 14.22 3.33
C GLU A 713 -25.90 13.51 1.96
N SER A 714 -25.54 12.22 1.92
CA SER A 714 -25.51 11.47 0.67
C SER A 714 -26.89 10.97 0.23
N TYR A 715 -27.82 10.82 1.17
CA TYR A 715 -29.16 10.31 0.94
C TYR A 715 -30.17 11.09 1.80
N ILE A 716 -31.33 11.43 1.24
CA ILE A 716 -32.26 12.41 1.83
C ILE A 716 -33.51 11.79 2.48
N GLU A 717 -33.89 10.58 2.10
CA GLU A 717 -35.11 9.93 2.60
C GLU A 717 -34.91 9.37 4.03
N PRO A 718 -35.98 9.24 4.82
CA PRO A 718 -35.89 8.73 6.20
C PRO A 718 -35.59 7.23 6.27
N ASN A 719 -35.89 6.47 5.22
CA ASN A 719 -35.70 5.03 5.19
C ASN A 719 -34.84 4.65 3.97
N ILE A 720 -33.87 3.77 4.17
CA ILE A 720 -33.21 3.07 3.08
C ILE A 720 -33.89 1.71 2.93
N THR A 721 -34.58 1.51 1.81
CA THR A 721 -35.15 0.22 1.44
C THR A 721 -34.33 -0.36 0.30
N LEU A 722 -33.85 -1.59 0.48
CA LEU A 722 -33.17 -2.36 -0.56
C LEU A 722 -34.12 -3.42 -1.07
N GLU A 723 -34.48 -3.31 -2.35
CA GLU A 723 -35.48 -4.14 -3.00
C GLU A 723 -34.87 -5.46 -3.50
N LYS A 724 -35.74 -6.38 -3.91
CA LYS A 724 -35.31 -7.65 -4.52
C LYS A 724 -34.37 -7.38 -5.71
N ASP A 725 -33.31 -8.17 -5.81
CA ASP A 725 -32.26 -8.06 -6.85
C ASP A 725 -31.36 -6.82 -6.78
N ASP A 726 -31.57 -5.90 -5.83
CA ASP A 726 -30.65 -4.80 -5.58
C ASP A 726 -29.29 -5.32 -5.07
N PHE A 727 -28.23 -4.74 -5.60
CA PHE A 727 -26.85 -4.90 -5.15
C PHE A 727 -26.38 -6.37 -5.01
N LYS A 728 -26.48 -7.14 -6.09
CA LYS A 728 -26.22 -8.60 -6.11
C LYS A 728 -24.88 -9.03 -5.51
N GLU A 729 -23.79 -8.31 -5.78
CA GLU A 729 -22.45 -8.60 -5.27
C GLU A 729 -22.04 -7.75 -4.04
N LEU A 730 -22.96 -6.97 -3.46
CA LEU A 730 -22.62 -6.10 -2.33
C LEU A 730 -22.30 -6.91 -1.10
N ARG A 731 -21.11 -6.69 -0.56
CA ARG A 731 -20.58 -7.35 0.63
C ARG A 731 -20.42 -6.40 1.80
N LEU A 732 -20.37 -5.09 1.56
CA LEU A 732 -20.20 -4.07 2.60
C LEU A 732 -21.06 -2.84 2.34
N LEU A 733 -21.94 -2.57 3.31
CA LEU A 733 -22.72 -1.34 3.39
C LEU A 733 -22.23 -0.49 4.57
N VAL A 734 -21.85 0.76 4.31
CA VAL A 734 -21.51 1.73 5.36
C VAL A 734 -22.36 2.97 5.24
N LEU A 735 -23.05 3.31 6.33
CA LEU A 735 -23.83 4.51 6.52
C LEU A 735 -23.10 5.35 7.57
N HIS A 736 -22.68 6.56 7.21
CA HIS A 736 -21.89 7.41 8.11
C HIS A 736 -22.41 8.85 8.11
N HIS A 737 -23.16 9.19 9.16
CA HIS A 737 -23.86 10.47 9.34
C HIS A 737 -24.71 10.87 8.12
N VAL A 738 -25.36 9.89 7.48
CA VAL A 738 -26.08 10.06 6.20
C VAL A 738 -27.08 11.21 6.25
N SER A 739 -27.98 11.19 7.22
CA SER A 739 -28.96 12.25 7.46
C SER A 739 -29.48 12.13 8.89
N GLY A 740 -29.78 13.25 9.55
CA GLY A 740 -30.44 13.25 10.87
C GLY A 740 -31.88 12.70 10.82
N LYS A 741 -32.48 12.64 9.62
CA LYS A 741 -33.83 12.10 9.40
C LYS A 741 -33.85 10.60 9.16
N MET A 742 -32.69 9.98 8.86
CA MET A 742 -32.63 8.56 8.53
C MET A 742 -32.78 7.71 9.79
N THR A 743 -33.80 6.86 9.83
CA THR A 743 -34.14 6.05 11.01
C THR A 743 -34.18 4.56 10.74
N ASN A 744 -34.46 4.10 9.51
CA ASN A 744 -34.59 2.66 9.23
C ASN A 744 -33.76 2.20 8.02
N LEU A 745 -33.29 0.94 8.10
CA LEU A 745 -32.65 0.19 7.02
C LEU A 745 -33.44 -1.10 6.81
N ILE A 746 -34.02 -1.26 5.62
CA ILE A 746 -35.00 -2.31 5.33
C ILE A 746 -34.47 -3.16 4.18
N PHE A 747 -34.34 -4.47 4.41
CA PHE A 747 -33.98 -5.46 3.39
C PHE A 747 -35.22 -6.27 2.99
N LYS A 748 -35.57 -6.25 1.70
CA LYS A 748 -36.62 -7.13 1.16
C LYS A 748 -36.07 -8.52 0.85
N ASP A 749 -36.95 -9.50 0.72
CA ASP A 749 -36.55 -10.85 0.30
C ASP A 749 -35.84 -10.81 -1.06
N GLY A 750 -34.67 -11.45 -1.13
CA GLY A 750 -33.79 -11.43 -2.30
C GLY A 750 -32.94 -10.17 -2.49
N ALA A 751 -32.93 -9.23 -1.54
CA ALA A 751 -32.05 -8.06 -1.56
C ALA A 751 -30.63 -8.40 -1.08
N THR A 752 -29.60 -7.88 -1.76
CA THR A 752 -28.19 -7.91 -1.31
C THR A 752 -27.69 -9.28 -0.83
N PRO A 753 -27.82 -10.35 -1.62
CA PRO A 753 -27.64 -11.72 -1.15
C PRO A 753 -26.22 -12.05 -0.67
N MET A 754 -25.20 -11.26 -1.02
CA MET A 754 -23.80 -11.47 -0.62
C MET A 754 -23.33 -10.56 0.53
N LEU A 755 -24.24 -9.87 1.23
CA LEU A 755 -23.87 -8.87 2.22
C LEU A 755 -23.19 -9.50 3.44
N GLU A 756 -21.92 -9.12 3.70
CA GLU A 756 -21.11 -9.66 4.77
C GLU A 756 -21.09 -8.75 6.00
N LYS A 757 -21.10 -7.42 5.80
CA LYS A 757 -20.92 -6.42 6.87
C LYS A 757 -21.78 -5.18 6.69
N ILE A 758 -22.35 -4.72 7.80
CA ILE A 758 -23.08 -3.45 7.90
C ILE A 758 -22.38 -2.57 8.96
N GLY A 759 -22.04 -1.34 8.59
CA GLY A 759 -21.62 -0.31 9.54
C GLY A 759 -22.55 0.89 9.47
N TRP A 760 -23.27 1.16 10.55
CA TRP A 760 -24.17 2.31 10.67
C TRP A 760 -23.71 3.25 11.77
N ASN A 761 -23.02 4.31 11.39
CA ASN A 761 -22.65 5.39 12.29
C ASN A 761 -23.59 6.59 12.04
N TYR A 762 -24.34 7.01 13.05
CA TYR A 762 -25.26 8.14 13.00
C TYR A 762 -24.83 9.23 13.97
N ASN A 763 -25.22 10.48 13.69
CA ASN A 763 -24.87 11.59 14.57
C ASN A 763 -25.87 11.65 15.74
N ARG A 764 -25.39 11.28 16.94
CA ARG A 764 -26.19 11.29 18.19
C ARG A 764 -26.80 12.67 18.52
N ASN A 765 -26.18 13.75 18.05
CA ASN A 765 -26.63 15.11 18.35
C ASN A 765 -27.74 15.58 17.41
N THR A 766 -27.80 15.06 16.18
CA THR A 766 -28.77 15.53 15.15
C THR A 766 -29.89 14.52 14.86
N THR A 767 -29.72 13.25 15.24
CA THR A 767 -30.75 12.23 15.04
C THR A 767 -31.68 12.22 16.24
N SER A 768 -32.96 12.49 16.03
CA SER A 768 -33.96 12.60 17.10
C SER A 768 -34.31 11.29 17.81
N VAL A 769 -33.86 10.15 17.27
CA VAL A 769 -34.18 8.79 17.76
C VAL A 769 -32.88 8.01 17.92
N GLU A 770 -32.77 7.24 18.99
CA GLU A 770 -31.68 6.29 19.16
C GLU A 770 -31.83 5.13 18.16
N ILE A 771 -30.79 4.89 17.36
CA ILE A 771 -30.78 3.81 16.36
C ILE A 771 -30.20 2.57 17.02
N THR A 772 -30.99 1.50 17.03
CA THR A 772 -30.62 0.19 17.58
C THR A 772 -30.66 -0.87 16.48
N ALA A 773 -30.32 -2.12 16.81
CA ALA A 773 -30.46 -3.24 15.87
C ALA A 773 -31.90 -3.43 15.37
N GLY A 774 -32.91 -3.04 16.15
CA GLY A 774 -34.32 -3.14 15.75
C GLY A 774 -34.73 -2.19 14.61
N ASN A 775 -33.91 -1.19 14.31
CA ASN A 775 -34.11 -0.30 13.16
C ASN A 775 -33.64 -0.92 11.83
N ILE A 776 -33.08 -2.12 11.87
CA ILE A 776 -32.68 -2.89 10.71
C ILE A 776 -33.66 -4.07 10.56
N SER A 777 -34.45 -4.09 9.49
CA SER A 777 -35.43 -5.16 9.22
C SER A 777 -35.06 -6.00 8.00
N GLY A 778 -35.45 -7.28 8.00
CA GLY A 778 -35.10 -8.23 6.92
C GLY A 778 -33.69 -8.80 7.03
N ILE A 779 -33.07 -8.77 8.21
CA ILE A 779 -31.74 -9.35 8.45
C ILE A 779 -31.77 -10.87 8.23
N GLU A 780 -32.89 -11.52 8.52
CA GLU A 780 -33.13 -12.95 8.33
C GLU A 780 -32.94 -13.42 6.87
N TYR A 781 -33.06 -12.51 5.89
CA TYR A 781 -32.82 -12.82 4.48
C TYR A 781 -31.31 -12.82 4.12
N LEU A 782 -30.44 -12.26 4.97
CA LEU A 782 -29.02 -12.02 4.69
C LEU A 782 -28.12 -13.16 5.19
N LYS A 783 -28.08 -14.26 4.43
CA LYS A 783 -27.39 -15.51 4.81
C LYS A 783 -25.88 -15.39 5.08
N PHE A 784 -25.20 -14.42 4.49
CA PHE A 784 -23.75 -14.23 4.64
C PHE A 784 -23.36 -13.12 5.63
N LEU A 785 -24.33 -12.49 6.30
CA LEU A 785 -24.06 -11.38 7.21
C LEU A 785 -23.32 -11.88 8.45
N ARG A 786 -22.17 -11.27 8.74
CA ARG A 786 -21.29 -11.65 9.87
C ARG A 786 -21.20 -10.58 10.94
N GLU A 787 -21.45 -9.33 10.56
CA GLU A 787 -21.09 -8.19 11.40
C GLU A 787 -22.02 -7.02 11.16
N ILE A 788 -22.66 -6.55 12.23
CA ILE A 788 -23.39 -5.28 12.27
C ILE A 788 -22.72 -4.42 13.34
N ARG A 789 -22.27 -3.22 12.95
CA ARG A 789 -21.79 -2.20 13.88
C ARG A 789 -22.69 -1.00 13.84
N ILE A 790 -23.18 -0.57 14.99
CA ILE A 790 -23.94 0.66 15.13
C ILE A 790 -23.16 1.60 16.04
N ASN A 791 -22.67 2.73 15.50
CA ASN A 791 -21.67 3.58 16.17
C ASN A 791 -20.49 2.75 16.73
N ASP A 792 -20.23 2.84 18.04
CA ASP A 792 -19.18 2.10 18.76
C ASP A 792 -19.65 0.71 19.23
N ASP A 793 -20.95 0.41 19.12
CA ASP A 793 -21.54 -0.84 19.57
C ASP A 793 -21.41 -1.90 18.47
N VAL A 794 -20.63 -2.94 18.78
CA VAL A 794 -20.44 -4.09 17.90
C VAL A 794 -21.47 -5.16 18.27
N ASN A 795 -22.49 -5.34 17.43
CA ASN A 795 -23.40 -6.46 17.51
C ASN A 795 -22.88 -7.58 16.61
N ILE A 796 -22.16 -8.55 17.19
CA ILE A 796 -21.74 -9.75 16.48
C ILE A 796 -22.97 -10.65 16.33
N PHE A 797 -23.57 -10.65 15.14
CA PHE A 797 -24.56 -11.64 14.77
C PHE A 797 -23.82 -12.94 14.43
N LYS A 798 -23.89 -13.94 15.31
CA LYS A 798 -23.70 -15.32 14.86
C LYS A 798 -25.02 -15.74 14.24
N PRO A 799 -25.09 -16.16 12.96
CA PRO A 799 -26.25 -16.88 12.51
C PRO A 799 -26.35 -18.10 13.42
N SER A 800 -27.38 -18.09 14.26
CA SER A 800 -27.69 -19.25 15.08
C SER A 800 -27.90 -20.41 14.13
N LEU A 801 -27.00 -21.39 14.18
CA LEU A 801 -27.30 -22.79 13.87
C LEU A 801 -28.42 -23.22 14.83
N ALA A 802 -29.64 -22.75 14.57
CA ALA A 802 -30.83 -23.09 15.31
C ALA A 802 -32.06 -22.68 14.51
N ARG A 803 -32.51 -23.55 13.59
CA ARG A 803 -33.69 -24.42 13.80
C ARG A 803 -34.29 -24.86 12.45
N TYR A 804 -34.24 -26.18 12.26
CA TYR A 804 -34.90 -27.06 11.29
C TYR A 804 -34.46 -27.02 9.83
#